data_AF-A0AAD8VLZ7-F1
#
_entry.id   AF-A0AAD8VLZ7-F1
#
_cell.length_a   1.000
_cell.length_b   1.000
_cell.length_c   1.000
_cell.angle_alpha   90.00
_cell.angle_beta   90.00
_cell.angle_gamma   90.00
#
_symmetry.space_group_name_H-M   'P 1'
#
loop_
_entity.id
_entity.type
_entity.pdbx_description
1 polymer ?
#
loop_
_entity_poly.entity_id
_entity_poly.type
_entity_poly.pdbx_seq_one_letter_code
_entity_poly.pdbx_strand_id
1 'polypeptide(L)'
;MGNPASPTADGLAAVAAEIVCCAAPLARVADAVAALSCEAARWDSAAAFDAPASGYSTKDQADVAADLKMLLRGPSSLAGSREARGASAKSFTDVPTVHGNFRQAVRALDAAQVRVVDLDAGQGKEDLLMLLATQFATSAHFMCKMSVDRARFCAGSIADARLREELAAAGIDVGDLKGTLAELMADSDAGDHVTDGKDVPGVSSATVEDWRTKLSSLFDPSRPALVEKLKGILEEKKEKRRLPKIPKGTRDFAGRQMAIRERAFSIVTGVFKMHGGVALDTPVFELRETLMSKYGEESKLIYDLADQGGELCSLRYDLTVPFARYLAMNNHITTMRRYQIAKVYRRDKPSKGRYREFYQCDFDIAGVYEPMQAGFEVIKVLTELLDKLDIGMYEVKLNHRKLLDGMLEICGVPPEKFRTVCSSIDKLDKLTFEVVKKELVEEKGVSDETAEKIGNLVKTRGPPLQVLMELRKEGSKFIENDGSVAALNELEILFKALEKANAIDMISFDLSLARGLDYYTGVIYEAVFKGTTQVGSIAAGGRYDNLVGDIVAGKQVPAVGVSLGMERVFAIMEEQEKEKNQETRTTETEVLLSILGKDLTLAAELASELWRAEIKVEIKLSTRVRDHISYATQSGIPWMVIVGQSEIRDGKVKLKNISARQEEEVPRKDFAQVLKHRLTNP
;
A
#
# COMPACT_ATOMS: atom_id res chain seq x y z
N MET A 1 -25.57 29.67 79.41
CA MET A 1 -24.36 29.04 79.98
C MET A 1 -24.67 27.56 80.13
N GLY A 2 -24.00 26.59 79.52
CA GLY A 2 -22.79 26.61 78.70
C GLY A 2 -23.05 26.28 77.23
N ASN A 3 -22.05 26.63 76.42
CA ASN A 3 -22.00 26.51 74.97
C ASN A 3 -22.00 25.02 74.56
N PRO A 4 -22.96 24.52 73.75
CA PRO A 4 -22.85 23.19 73.18
C PRO A 4 -21.67 23.18 72.20
N ALA A 5 -20.84 22.14 72.33
CA ALA A 5 -19.60 21.94 71.59
C ALA A 5 -19.75 22.23 70.08
N SER A 6 -18.85 23.08 69.58
CA SER A 6 -18.79 23.55 68.20
C SER A 6 -18.55 22.39 67.22
N PRO A 7 -19.46 22.11 66.28
CA PRO A 7 -19.26 21.10 65.25
C PRO A 7 -18.47 21.71 64.07
N THR A 8 -17.21 22.10 64.30
CA THR A 8 -16.58 23.09 63.41
C THR A 8 -15.30 22.65 62.70
N ALA A 9 -14.76 21.45 62.96
CA ALA A 9 -13.60 20.95 62.22
C ALA A 9 -13.93 19.66 61.43
N ASP A 10 -14.38 18.60 62.11
CA ASP A 10 -14.59 17.29 61.48
C ASP A 10 -15.77 17.27 60.50
N GLY A 11 -16.86 18.00 60.81
CA GLY A 11 -18.01 18.14 59.90
C GLY A 11 -17.68 18.96 58.65
N LEU A 12 -16.83 19.98 58.78
CA LEU A 12 -16.35 20.80 57.66
C LEU A 12 -15.33 20.04 56.81
N ALA A 13 -14.48 19.22 57.42
CA ALA A 13 -13.56 18.32 56.71
C ALA A 13 -14.28 17.21 55.93
N ALA A 14 -15.36 16.63 56.50
CA ALA A 14 -16.19 15.64 55.82
C ALA A 14 -16.95 16.24 54.62
N VAL A 15 -17.54 17.43 54.78
CA VAL A 15 -18.21 18.16 53.68
C VAL A 15 -17.20 18.56 52.60
N ALA A 16 -15.99 19.00 52.97
CA ALA A 16 -14.92 19.30 52.02
C ALA A 16 -14.47 18.05 51.24
N ALA A 17 -14.33 16.90 51.91
CA ALA A 17 -13.95 15.64 51.27
C ALA A 17 -15.02 15.12 50.29
N GLU A 18 -16.31 15.24 50.63
CA GLU A 18 -17.44 14.86 49.76
C GLU A 18 -17.49 15.73 48.49
N ILE A 19 -17.26 17.04 48.65
CA ILE A 19 -17.24 18.03 47.56
C ILE A 19 -16.02 17.82 46.64
N VAL A 20 -14.86 17.49 47.21
CA VAL A 20 -13.63 17.14 46.45
C VAL A 20 -13.81 15.88 45.61
N CYS A 21 -14.46 14.85 46.17
CA CYS A 21 -14.75 13.61 45.46
C CYS A 21 -15.67 13.84 44.24
N CYS A 22 -16.55 14.85 44.33
CA CYS A 22 -17.40 15.29 43.22
C CYS A 22 -16.69 16.20 42.20
N ALA A 23 -15.61 16.91 42.59
CA ALA A 23 -14.94 17.92 41.76
C ALA A 23 -13.90 17.34 40.78
N ALA A 24 -13.21 16.26 41.14
CA ALA A 24 -12.16 15.67 40.30
C ALA A 24 -12.67 15.12 38.93
N PRO A 25 -13.85 14.49 38.83
CA PRO A 25 -14.44 14.10 37.54
C PRO A 25 -14.85 15.30 36.67
N LEU A 26 -15.23 16.43 37.29
CA LEU A 26 -15.72 17.62 36.59
C LEU A 26 -14.63 18.28 35.73
N ALA A 27 -13.35 18.17 36.11
CA ALA A 27 -12.24 18.66 35.28
C ALA A 27 -12.10 17.87 33.96
N ARG A 28 -12.29 16.55 33.98
CA ARG A 28 -12.23 15.72 32.77
C ARG A 28 -13.48 15.82 31.91
N VAL A 29 -14.65 15.93 32.54
CA VAL A 29 -15.91 16.25 31.84
C VAL A 29 -15.79 17.64 31.21
N ALA A 30 -15.13 18.59 31.88
CA ALA A 30 -14.92 19.93 31.35
C ALA A 30 -14.07 19.96 30.08
N ASP A 31 -13.01 19.16 30.01
CA ASP A 31 -12.17 19.04 28.82
C ASP A 31 -12.94 18.37 27.65
N ALA A 32 -13.73 17.34 27.95
CA ALA A 32 -14.59 16.68 26.97
C ALA A 32 -15.68 17.62 26.42
N VAL A 33 -16.33 18.40 27.29
CA VAL A 33 -17.31 19.41 26.88
C VAL A 33 -16.65 20.49 26.04
N ALA A 34 -15.45 20.97 26.40
CA ALA A 34 -14.71 21.95 25.60
C ALA A 34 -14.46 21.49 24.16
N ALA A 35 -14.04 20.23 23.99
CA ALA A 35 -13.82 19.63 22.69
C ALA A 35 -15.13 19.51 21.89
N LEU A 36 -16.23 19.13 22.56
CA LEU A 36 -17.57 19.04 21.94
C LEU A 36 -18.12 20.41 21.54
N SER A 37 -17.92 21.46 22.35
CA SER A 37 -18.32 22.84 22.02
C SER A 37 -17.63 23.34 20.75
N CYS A 38 -16.35 23.03 20.62
CA CYS A 38 -15.52 23.39 19.49
C CYS A 38 -15.98 22.71 18.19
N GLU A 39 -16.40 21.45 18.28
CA GLU A 39 -16.90 20.68 17.14
C GLU A 39 -18.32 21.09 16.75
N ALA A 40 -19.21 21.32 17.73
CA ALA A 40 -20.56 21.84 17.50
C ALA A 40 -20.57 23.22 16.82
N ALA A 41 -19.56 24.06 17.13
CA ALA A 41 -19.36 25.37 16.54
C ALA A 41 -18.64 25.35 15.16
N ARG A 42 -18.25 24.17 14.64
CA ARG A 42 -17.51 23.98 13.37
C ARG A 42 -16.22 24.82 13.27
N TRP A 43 -15.32 24.68 14.24
CA TRP A 43 -14.01 25.37 14.26
C TRP A 43 -13.14 25.08 13.01
N ASP A 44 -12.72 26.11 12.26
CA ASP A 44 -11.56 26.01 11.34
C ASP A 44 -10.26 26.22 12.16
N SER A 45 -9.54 25.13 12.38
CA SER A 45 -8.32 25.11 13.20
C SER A 45 -7.15 25.88 12.59
N ALA A 46 -7.25 26.44 11.38
CA ALA A 46 -6.15 27.12 10.71
C ALA A 46 -5.93 28.58 11.17
N ALA A 47 -6.96 29.32 11.58
CA ALA A 47 -6.87 30.78 11.75
C ALA A 47 -6.88 31.32 13.19
N ALA A 48 -7.20 30.50 14.21
CA ALA A 48 -7.51 31.02 15.56
C ALA A 48 -6.36 30.96 16.59
N PHE A 49 -5.17 30.48 16.22
CA PHE A 49 -4.05 30.30 17.17
C PHE A 49 -2.92 31.34 17.06
N ASP A 50 -3.12 32.39 16.26
CA ASP A 50 -2.21 33.56 16.16
C ASP A 50 -2.79 34.81 16.88
N ALA A 51 -3.74 34.63 17.80
CA ALA A 51 -4.18 35.76 18.62
C ALA A 51 -3.05 36.15 19.60
N PRO A 52 -2.62 37.43 19.62
CA PRO A 52 -1.56 37.88 20.52
C PRO A 52 -2.04 37.72 21.95
N ALA A 53 -1.17 37.19 22.82
CA ALA A 53 -1.40 37.11 24.26
C ALA A 53 -1.76 38.50 24.79
N SER A 54 -3.06 38.74 25.01
CA SER A 54 -3.55 39.99 25.58
C SER A 54 -3.25 39.98 27.08
N GLY A 55 -2.00 40.28 27.44
CA GLY A 55 -1.55 40.89 28.70
C GLY A 55 -1.93 40.30 30.06
N TYR A 56 -2.82 39.32 30.16
CA TYR A 56 -3.41 38.81 31.41
C TYR A 56 -3.86 37.34 31.31
N SER A 57 -3.34 36.55 30.35
CA SER A 57 -3.75 35.14 30.23
C SER A 57 -3.14 34.30 31.35
N THR A 58 -3.97 33.78 32.25
CA THR A 58 -3.54 32.85 33.30
C THR A 58 -2.99 31.58 32.64
N LYS A 59 -1.92 31.00 33.22
CA LYS A 59 -1.21 29.82 32.66
C LYS A 59 -2.16 28.70 32.22
N ASP A 60 -3.27 28.54 32.94
CA ASP A 60 -4.31 27.55 32.67
C ASP A 60 -5.12 27.81 31.38
N GLN A 61 -5.34 29.07 30.99
CA GLN A 61 -5.97 29.39 29.71
C GLN A 61 -5.06 29.01 28.53
N ALA A 62 -3.76 29.25 28.68
CA ALA A 62 -2.77 28.87 27.67
C ALA A 62 -2.61 27.35 27.56
N ASP A 63 -2.63 26.64 28.68
CA ASP A 63 -2.58 25.17 28.73
C ASP A 63 -3.83 24.55 28.09
N VAL A 64 -5.04 25.08 28.37
CA VAL A 64 -6.28 24.63 27.70
C VAL A 64 -6.20 24.84 26.19
N ALA A 65 -5.72 26.02 25.76
CA ALA A 65 -5.55 26.31 24.33
C ALA A 65 -4.53 25.36 23.67
N ALA A 66 -3.44 25.01 24.36
CA ALA A 66 -2.43 24.07 23.89
C ALA A 66 -2.93 22.62 23.82
N ASP A 67 -3.69 22.17 24.82
CA ASP A 67 -4.31 20.83 24.86
C ASP A 67 -5.34 20.69 23.73
N LEU A 68 -6.20 21.70 23.54
CA LEU A 68 -7.16 21.75 22.43
C LEU A 68 -6.44 21.73 21.07
N LYS A 69 -5.32 22.45 20.95
CA LYS A 69 -4.47 22.43 19.76
C LYS A 69 -3.90 21.03 19.49
N MET A 70 -3.49 20.28 20.52
CA MET A 70 -2.94 18.93 20.39
C MET A 70 -4.02 17.89 20.04
N LEU A 71 -5.20 18.00 20.64
CA LEU A 71 -6.36 17.14 20.37
C LEU A 71 -6.92 17.34 18.95
N LEU A 72 -6.98 18.59 18.49
CA LEU A 72 -7.50 18.93 17.16
C LEU A 72 -6.43 18.84 16.05
N ARG A 73 -5.15 19.06 16.39
CA ARG A 73 -3.99 18.84 15.51
C ARG A 73 -3.11 17.74 16.08
N GLY A 74 -3.51 16.47 15.91
CA GLY A 74 -2.57 15.35 16.06
C GLY A 74 -1.32 15.56 15.15
N PRO A 75 -0.20 14.87 15.41
CA PRO A 75 1.08 15.15 14.77
C PRO A 75 1.11 14.65 13.32
N SER A 76 0.48 15.40 12.40
CA SER A 76 0.88 15.57 11.00
C SER A 76 -0.13 16.45 10.26
N SER A 77 0.45 17.46 9.60
CA SER A 77 -0.12 18.44 8.66
C SER A 77 -1.52 18.17 8.10
N LEU A 78 -2.47 19.01 8.51
CA LEU A 78 -3.73 19.29 7.80
C LEU A 78 -3.84 20.81 7.63
N ALA A 79 -3.64 21.28 6.40
CA ALA A 79 -4.02 22.63 5.98
C ALA A 79 -5.08 22.47 4.88
N GLY A 80 -6.32 22.85 5.19
CA GLY A 80 -7.43 22.87 4.26
C GLY A 80 -8.44 23.91 4.74
N SER A 81 -8.30 25.12 4.22
CA SER A 81 -9.11 26.30 4.54
C SER A 81 -10.56 26.13 4.10
N ARG A 82 -11.52 26.31 5.01
CA ARG A 82 -12.89 26.66 4.64
C ARG A 82 -13.44 27.66 5.65
N GLU A 83 -13.59 28.89 5.20
CA GLU A 83 -14.15 30.02 5.95
C GLU A 83 -15.49 29.66 6.62
N ALA A 84 -15.53 29.77 7.95
CA ALA A 84 -16.76 29.71 8.71
C ALA A 84 -17.58 31.00 8.50
N ARG A 85 -18.64 30.92 7.69
CA ARG A 85 -19.68 31.96 7.64
C ARG A 85 -20.52 31.88 8.92
N GLY A 86 -20.51 32.95 9.72
CA GLY A 86 -21.74 33.38 10.41
C GLY A 86 -21.77 33.44 11.95
N ALA A 87 -20.71 33.16 12.69
CA ALA A 87 -20.70 33.44 14.13
C ALA A 87 -19.71 34.58 14.46
N SER A 88 -20.10 35.49 15.38
CA SER A 88 -19.34 36.71 15.69
C SER A 88 -18.10 36.42 16.54
N ALA A 89 -16.94 36.96 16.17
CA ALA A 89 -15.62 36.73 16.80
C ALA A 89 -15.57 36.76 18.36
N LYS A 90 -16.56 37.37 19.03
CA LYS A 90 -16.67 37.45 20.50
C LYS A 90 -16.97 36.11 21.19
N SER A 91 -17.83 35.26 20.63
CA SER A 91 -18.13 33.95 21.22
C SER A 91 -16.92 33.00 21.24
N PHE A 92 -15.86 33.34 20.50
CA PHE A 92 -14.72 32.46 20.23
C PHE A 92 -13.51 32.70 21.12
N THR A 93 -13.34 33.91 21.66
CA THR A 93 -12.28 34.23 22.65
C THR A 93 -12.62 33.72 24.05
N ASP A 94 -13.90 33.39 24.28
CA ASP A 94 -14.40 33.08 25.60
C ASP A 94 -14.16 31.62 25.98
N VAL A 95 -14.00 30.69 25.02
CA VAL A 95 -13.82 29.26 25.33
C VAL A 95 -12.50 28.99 26.09
N PRO A 96 -11.30 29.42 25.62
CA PRO A 96 -10.07 29.24 26.41
C PRO A 96 -10.09 30.02 27.73
N THR A 97 -10.70 31.21 27.73
CA THR A 97 -10.80 32.10 28.89
C THR A 97 -11.67 31.48 29.99
N VAL A 98 -12.88 31.06 29.65
CA VAL A 98 -13.86 30.45 30.57
C VAL A 98 -13.37 29.08 31.04
N HIS A 99 -12.75 28.28 30.19
CA HIS A 99 -12.26 26.96 30.60
C HIS A 99 -10.94 27.03 31.38
N GLY A 100 -10.05 27.98 31.06
CA GLY A 100 -8.83 28.24 31.82
C GLY A 100 -9.09 28.82 33.20
N ASN A 101 -10.04 29.77 33.32
CA ASN A 101 -10.48 30.28 34.62
C ASN A 101 -11.12 29.16 35.47
N PHE A 102 -11.80 28.19 34.86
CA PHE A 102 -12.37 27.03 35.56
C PHE A 102 -11.26 26.10 36.08
N ARG A 103 -10.24 25.79 35.26
CA ARG A 103 -9.06 25.03 35.70
C ARG A 103 -8.30 25.74 36.83
N GLN A 104 -8.19 27.06 36.77
CA GLN A 104 -7.57 27.86 37.83
C GLN A 104 -8.37 27.79 39.13
N ALA A 105 -9.71 27.88 39.07
CA ALA A 105 -10.57 27.75 40.23
C ALA A 105 -10.48 26.34 40.86
N VAL A 106 -10.41 25.28 40.04
CA VAL A 106 -10.18 23.90 40.51
C VAL A 106 -8.82 23.77 41.20
N ARG A 107 -7.74 24.35 40.65
CA ARG A 107 -6.42 24.33 41.30
C ARG A 107 -6.38 25.14 42.60
N ALA A 108 -7.09 26.27 42.66
CA ALA A 108 -7.22 27.07 43.87
C ALA A 108 -7.98 26.30 44.96
N LEU A 109 -9.01 25.53 44.58
CA LEU A 109 -9.76 24.62 45.45
C LEU A 109 -8.85 23.51 46.01
N ASP A 110 -8.05 22.89 45.13
CA ASP A 110 -7.08 21.82 45.48
C ASP A 110 -5.97 22.36 46.42
N ALA A 111 -5.50 23.59 46.20
CA ALA A 111 -4.52 24.25 47.06
C ALA A 111 -5.10 24.68 48.42
N ALA A 112 -6.37 25.07 48.48
CA ALA A 112 -7.08 25.36 49.73
C ALA A 112 -7.32 24.07 50.55
N GLN A 113 -7.61 22.95 49.88
CA GLN A 113 -7.78 21.62 50.49
C GLN A 113 -6.52 21.18 51.26
N VAL A 114 -5.34 21.33 50.67
CA VAL A 114 -4.06 20.96 51.32
C VAL A 114 -3.85 21.72 52.63
N ARG A 115 -4.29 22.98 52.71
CA ARG A 115 -4.12 23.82 53.92
C ARG A 115 -5.13 23.53 55.03
N VAL A 116 -6.29 22.95 54.71
CA VAL A 116 -7.31 22.57 55.70
C VAL A 116 -6.94 21.26 56.40
N VAL A 117 -6.25 20.34 55.72
CA VAL A 117 -5.83 19.03 56.27
C VAL A 117 -4.67 19.15 57.29
N ASP A 118 -3.86 20.23 57.25
CA ASP A 118 -2.68 20.44 58.12
C ASP A 118 -2.97 21.23 59.42
N LEU A 119 -4.23 21.52 59.77
CA LEU A 119 -4.58 22.35 60.93
C LEU A 119 -4.94 21.53 62.18
N ASP A 120 -3.97 21.30 63.08
CA ASP A 120 -4.24 20.71 64.42
C ASP A 120 -5.01 21.67 65.35
N ALA A 121 -6.07 21.20 66.01
CA ALA A 121 -7.03 22.03 66.76
C ALA A 121 -6.40 22.89 67.88
N GLY A 122 -6.57 24.22 67.81
CA GLY A 122 -6.17 25.18 68.85
C GLY A 122 -6.87 26.53 68.70
N GLN A 123 -7.18 27.20 69.83
CA GLN A 123 -7.95 28.46 69.87
C GLN A 123 -7.21 29.62 69.17
N GLY A 124 -7.95 30.40 68.37
CA GLY A 124 -7.44 31.39 67.42
C GLY A 124 -7.56 30.98 65.94
N LYS A 125 -8.06 29.75 65.67
CA LYS A 125 -8.24 29.19 64.33
C LYS A 125 -9.65 29.35 63.74
N GLU A 126 -10.65 29.81 64.49
CA GLU A 126 -12.02 29.97 63.97
C GLU A 126 -12.13 31.02 62.86
N ASP A 127 -11.45 32.17 62.99
CA ASP A 127 -11.42 33.19 61.94
C ASP A 127 -10.65 32.70 60.69
N LEU A 128 -9.60 31.89 60.88
CA LEU A 128 -8.85 31.29 59.79
C LEU A 128 -9.66 30.18 59.08
N LEU A 129 -10.42 29.38 59.84
CA LEU A 129 -11.36 28.37 59.34
C LEU A 129 -12.54 29.03 58.62
N MET A 130 -13.10 30.12 59.15
CA MET A 130 -14.12 30.93 58.48
C MET A 130 -13.60 31.54 57.19
N LEU A 131 -12.37 32.07 57.18
CA LEU A 131 -11.73 32.61 56.00
C LEU A 131 -11.52 31.52 54.94
N LEU A 132 -11.00 30.35 55.32
CA LEU A 132 -10.79 29.20 54.44
C LEU A 132 -12.10 28.61 53.92
N ALA A 133 -13.13 28.48 54.77
CA ALA A 133 -14.46 28.02 54.40
C ALA A 133 -15.16 29.00 53.45
N THR A 134 -15.02 30.31 53.68
CA THR A 134 -15.54 31.36 52.79
C THR A 134 -14.81 31.34 51.45
N GLN A 135 -13.49 31.19 51.46
CA GLN A 135 -12.68 31.09 50.24
C GLN A 135 -13.00 29.82 49.44
N PHE A 136 -13.30 28.71 50.13
CA PHE A 136 -13.75 27.46 49.53
C PHE A 136 -15.16 27.57 48.95
N ALA A 137 -16.12 28.13 49.70
CA ALA A 137 -17.49 28.35 49.23
C ALA A 137 -17.54 29.31 48.04
N THR A 138 -16.72 30.36 48.05
CA THR A 138 -16.56 31.31 46.94
C THR A 138 -15.97 30.62 45.71
N SER A 139 -14.94 29.79 45.89
CA SER A 139 -14.33 29.03 44.79
C SER A 139 -15.31 28.02 44.19
N ALA A 140 -16.08 27.32 45.02
CA ALA A 140 -17.14 26.41 44.57
C ALA A 140 -18.27 27.14 43.84
N HIS A 141 -18.70 28.30 44.34
CA HIS A 141 -19.69 29.16 43.68
C HIS A 141 -19.21 29.62 42.31
N PHE A 142 -17.97 30.12 42.20
CA PHE A 142 -17.39 30.50 40.91
C PHE A 142 -17.29 29.29 39.96
N MET A 143 -16.88 28.12 40.44
CA MET A 143 -16.85 26.90 39.62
C MET A 143 -18.24 26.51 39.09
N CYS A 144 -19.28 26.58 39.92
CA CYS A 144 -20.65 26.32 39.52
C CYS A 144 -21.15 27.35 38.50
N LYS A 145 -20.97 28.65 38.78
CA LYS A 145 -21.34 29.77 37.90
C LYS A 145 -20.71 29.59 36.52
N MET A 146 -19.41 29.31 36.50
CA MET A 146 -18.67 29.07 35.26
C MET A 146 -19.11 27.80 34.52
N SER A 147 -19.52 26.74 35.23
CA SER A 147 -20.04 25.53 34.59
C SER A 147 -21.40 25.77 33.93
N VAL A 148 -22.26 26.58 34.57
CA VAL A 148 -23.55 27.01 34.03
C VAL A 148 -23.36 27.88 32.78
N ASP A 149 -22.46 28.86 32.82
CA ASP A 149 -22.11 29.70 31.67
C ASP A 149 -21.63 28.86 30.48
N ARG A 150 -20.79 27.86 30.74
CA ARG A 150 -20.28 26.94 29.72
C ARG A 150 -21.38 26.11 29.08
N ALA A 151 -22.23 25.48 29.90
CA ALA A 151 -23.36 24.70 29.41
C ALA A 151 -24.29 25.57 28.55
N ARG A 152 -24.55 26.81 28.99
CA ARG A 152 -25.38 27.76 28.24
C ARG A 152 -24.76 28.13 26.90
N PHE A 153 -23.47 28.42 26.88
CA PHE A 153 -22.73 28.73 25.66
C PHE A 153 -22.80 27.59 24.64
N CYS A 154 -22.60 26.34 25.10
CA CYS A 154 -22.67 25.15 24.26
C CYS A 154 -24.04 24.98 23.64
N ALA A 155 -25.10 25.04 24.46
CA ALA A 155 -26.48 24.96 24.01
C ALA A 155 -26.86 26.11 23.05
N GLY A 156 -26.32 27.31 23.30
CA GLY A 156 -26.45 28.50 22.46
C GLY A 156 -25.93 28.32 21.05
N SER A 157 -24.81 27.61 20.92
CA SER A 157 -24.00 27.52 19.70
C SER A 157 -24.34 26.32 18.79
N ILE A 158 -25.31 25.48 19.16
CA ILE A 158 -25.75 24.34 18.33
C ILE A 158 -26.52 24.84 17.11
N ALA A 159 -25.80 25.04 15.99
CA ALA A 159 -26.39 25.48 14.72
C ALA A 159 -27.10 24.34 13.96
N ASP A 160 -26.69 23.10 14.18
CA ASP A 160 -27.21 21.93 13.45
C ASP A 160 -28.64 21.58 13.89
N ALA A 161 -29.59 21.61 12.94
CA ALA A 161 -31.01 21.38 13.22
C ALA A 161 -31.33 19.92 13.56
N ARG A 162 -30.63 18.98 12.91
CA ARG A 162 -30.85 17.55 13.12
C ARG A 162 -30.35 17.10 14.49
N LEU A 163 -29.20 17.63 14.93
CA LEU A 163 -28.68 17.36 16.26
C LEU A 163 -29.64 17.88 17.36
N ARG A 164 -30.30 19.02 17.13
CA ARG A 164 -31.32 19.56 18.05
C ARG A 164 -32.55 18.66 18.16
N GLU A 165 -33.03 18.14 17.04
CA GLU A 165 -34.16 17.19 17.02
C GLU A 165 -33.82 15.87 17.73
N GLU A 166 -32.60 15.34 17.53
CA GLU A 166 -32.14 14.10 18.16
C GLU A 166 -31.93 14.26 19.69
N LEU A 167 -31.49 15.44 20.15
CA LEU A 167 -31.38 15.77 21.58
C LEU A 167 -32.76 15.94 22.23
N ALA A 168 -33.70 16.60 21.55
CA ALA A 168 -35.08 16.73 22.01
C ALA A 168 -35.76 15.35 22.13
N ALA A 169 -35.56 14.47 21.15
CA ALA A 169 -36.04 13.09 21.20
C ALA A 169 -35.41 12.25 22.33
N ALA A 170 -34.25 12.65 22.85
CA ALA A 170 -33.61 12.06 24.03
C ALA A 170 -34.11 12.66 25.36
N GLY A 171 -35.12 13.54 25.31
CA GLY A 171 -35.70 14.19 26.50
C GLY A 171 -34.91 15.40 27.00
N ILE A 172 -34.02 15.96 26.18
CA ILE A 172 -33.27 17.19 26.48
C ILE A 172 -33.75 18.29 25.52
N ASP A 173 -34.71 19.10 25.98
CA ASP A 173 -35.14 20.28 25.23
C ASP A 173 -34.09 21.39 25.37
N VAL A 174 -33.44 21.72 24.26
CA VAL A 174 -32.37 22.74 24.20
C VAL A 174 -32.91 24.15 24.51
N GLY A 175 -34.20 24.41 24.26
CA GLY A 175 -34.86 25.66 24.62
C GLY A 175 -35.14 25.74 26.12
N ASP A 176 -35.66 24.67 26.71
CA ASP A 176 -35.95 24.57 28.14
C ASP A 176 -34.65 24.62 28.98
N LEU A 177 -33.61 23.92 28.52
CA LEU A 177 -32.26 23.97 29.09
C LEU A 177 -31.69 25.40 29.08
N LYS A 178 -31.89 26.17 28.00
CA LYS A 178 -31.47 27.59 27.94
C LYS A 178 -32.23 28.43 28.97
N GLY A 179 -33.52 28.17 29.18
CA GLY A 179 -34.36 28.84 30.18
C GLY A 179 -33.90 28.55 31.61
N THR A 180 -33.75 27.28 31.98
CA THR A 180 -33.26 26.87 33.32
C THR A 180 -31.87 27.43 33.61
N LEU A 181 -30.98 27.43 32.61
CA LEU A 181 -29.65 28.03 32.76
C LEU A 181 -29.73 29.55 32.94
N ALA A 182 -30.66 30.25 32.27
CA ALA A 182 -30.87 31.69 32.44
C ALA A 182 -31.33 32.04 33.87
N GLU A 183 -32.28 31.27 34.42
CA GLU A 183 -32.77 31.43 35.80
C GLU A 183 -31.66 31.22 36.83
N LEU A 184 -30.85 30.16 36.68
CA LEU A 184 -29.74 29.84 37.58
C LEU A 184 -28.67 30.94 37.69
N MET A 185 -28.60 31.87 36.74
CA MET A 185 -27.62 32.96 36.78
C MET A 185 -28.21 34.32 37.12
N ALA A 186 -29.52 34.50 36.99
CA ALA A 186 -30.20 35.65 37.55
C ALA A 186 -30.05 35.69 39.08
N ASP A 187 -30.00 34.52 39.74
CA ASP A 187 -29.71 34.38 41.18
C ASP A 187 -28.24 34.70 41.57
N SER A 188 -27.38 35.08 40.61
CA SER A 188 -25.93 35.26 40.82
C SER A 188 -25.43 36.71 40.69
N ASP A 189 -26.32 37.71 40.69
CA ASP A 189 -25.98 39.14 40.73
C ASP A 189 -25.47 39.55 42.13
N ALA A 190 -24.34 38.98 42.52
CA ALA A 190 -23.34 39.67 43.32
C ALA A 190 -22.37 40.32 42.32
N GLY A 191 -22.43 41.65 42.21
CA GLY A 191 -21.72 42.44 41.21
C GLY A 191 -20.19 42.31 41.24
N ASP A 192 -19.55 42.84 40.19
CA ASP A 192 -18.11 42.87 39.87
C ASP A 192 -17.21 43.60 40.91
N HIS A 193 -17.39 43.37 42.20
CA HIS A 193 -16.56 43.93 43.27
C HIS A 193 -15.98 42.83 44.15
N VAL A 194 -14.91 42.20 43.67
CA VAL A 194 -13.98 41.43 44.52
C VAL A 194 -12.55 41.84 44.16
N THR A 195 -12.11 43.03 44.60
CA THR A 195 -10.70 43.43 44.51
C THR A 195 -10.07 43.87 45.83
N ASP A 196 -10.82 43.94 46.93
CA ASP A 196 -10.23 44.16 48.25
C ASP A 196 -10.93 43.24 49.25
N GLY A 197 -10.24 42.20 49.70
CA GLY A 197 -10.78 41.07 50.47
C GLY A 197 -11.32 41.40 51.86
N LYS A 198 -12.33 42.27 51.96
CA LYS A 198 -12.99 42.62 53.23
C LYS A 198 -14.50 42.42 53.27
N ASP A 199 -15.21 42.24 52.17
CA ASP A 199 -16.62 41.83 52.21
C ASP A 199 -16.93 40.91 51.03
N VAL A 200 -17.14 39.62 51.30
CA VAL A 200 -17.68 38.65 50.35
C VAL A 200 -19.09 38.31 50.83
N PRO A 201 -20.16 38.54 50.04
CA PRO A 201 -21.48 38.08 50.41
C PRO A 201 -21.47 36.55 50.48
N GLY A 202 -21.70 35.99 51.67
CA GLY A 202 -21.69 34.55 51.88
C GLY A 202 -22.82 33.88 51.12
N VAL A 203 -22.48 33.09 50.09
CA VAL A 203 -23.43 32.21 49.42
C VAL A 203 -23.80 31.10 50.38
N SER A 204 -25.10 30.93 50.68
CA SER A 204 -25.55 29.91 51.64
C SER A 204 -25.29 28.50 51.10
N SER A 205 -24.99 27.54 51.98
CA SER A 205 -24.82 26.14 51.57
C SER A 205 -26.09 25.57 50.91
N ALA A 206 -27.27 26.06 51.29
CA ALA A 206 -28.55 25.69 50.68
C ALA A 206 -28.63 26.11 49.20
N THR A 207 -28.07 27.27 48.85
CA THR A 207 -28.02 27.75 47.46
C THR A 207 -27.09 26.88 46.61
N VAL A 208 -25.94 26.49 47.16
CA VAL A 208 -24.98 25.61 46.48
C VAL A 208 -25.57 24.21 46.28
N GLU A 209 -26.31 23.69 47.27
CA GLU A 209 -26.95 22.37 47.18
C GLU A 209 -28.13 22.35 46.20
N ASP A 210 -28.91 23.43 46.13
CA ASP A 210 -29.96 23.60 45.12
C ASP A 210 -29.38 23.62 43.70
N TRP A 211 -28.29 24.34 43.48
CA TRP A 211 -27.57 24.36 42.20
C TRP A 211 -27.00 23.00 41.84
N ARG A 212 -26.40 22.30 42.81
CA ARG A 212 -25.90 20.93 42.64
C ARG A 212 -27.03 20.01 42.20
N THR A 213 -28.18 20.08 42.85
CA THR A 213 -29.34 19.23 42.55
C THR A 213 -29.90 19.49 41.15
N LYS A 214 -30.03 20.78 40.78
CA LYS A 214 -30.51 21.19 39.45
C LYS A 214 -29.52 20.85 38.32
N LEU A 215 -28.21 20.96 38.55
CA LEU A 215 -27.19 20.58 37.56
C LEU A 215 -27.03 19.06 37.44
N SER A 216 -27.13 18.33 38.55
CA SER A 216 -27.00 16.87 38.56
C SER A 216 -28.17 16.19 37.87
N SER A 217 -29.37 16.76 37.91
CA SER A 217 -30.54 16.23 37.17
C SER A 217 -30.44 16.47 35.66
N LEU A 218 -29.78 17.54 35.22
CA LEU A 218 -29.55 17.86 33.80
C LEU A 218 -28.45 17.00 33.15
N PHE A 219 -27.44 16.61 33.93
CA PHE A 219 -26.29 15.83 33.46
C PHE A 219 -26.19 14.45 34.14
N ASP A 220 -27.32 13.92 34.60
CA ASP A 220 -27.40 12.67 35.35
C ASP A 220 -26.66 11.54 34.61
N PRO A 221 -25.49 11.08 35.11
CA PRO A 221 -24.70 10.06 34.44
C PRO A 221 -25.39 8.69 34.45
N SER A 222 -26.48 8.52 35.20
CA SER A 222 -27.32 7.34 35.16
C SER A 222 -28.31 7.31 33.97
N ARG A 223 -28.38 8.38 33.15
CA ARG A 223 -29.01 8.37 31.82
C ARG A 223 -27.96 8.07 30.73
N PRO A 224 -27.84 6.83 30.22
CA PRO A 224 -26.72 6.39 29.39
C PRO A 224 -26.70 7.01 27.97
N ALA A 225 -27.70 7.78 27.58
CA ALA A 225 -27.97 8.10 26.18
C ALA A 225 -27.03 9.16 25.57
N LEU A 226 -26.61 10.18 26.32
CA LEU A 226 -25.94 11.33 25.72
C LEU A 226 -24.46 11.04 25.38
N VAL A 227 -23.71 10.47 26.32
CA VAL A 227 -22.27 10.21 26.15
C VAL A 227 -22.01 9.07 25.16
N GLU A 228 -22.80 7.99 25.18
CA GLU A 228 -22.66 6.89 24.21
C GLU A 228 -23.12 7.29 22.80
N LYS A 229 -24.22 8.06 22.64
CA LYS A 229 -24.65 8.52 21.31
C LYS A 229 -23.72 9.60 20.75
N LEU A 230 -23.20 10.52 21.57
CA LEU A 230 -22.17 11.47 21.11
C LEU A 230 -20.90 10.74 20.65
N LYS A 231 -20.48 9.68 21.35
CA LYS A 231 -19.40 8.79 20.86
C LYS A 231 -19.74 8.15 19.52
N GLY A 232 -20.94 7.62 19.35
CA GLY A 232 -21.41 7.03 18.08
C GLY A 232 -21.39 8.01 16.91
N ILE A 233 -21.86 9.25 17.11
CA ILE A 233 -21.87 10.31 16.07
C ILE A 233 -20.43 10.76 15.70
N LEU A 234 -19.55 10.86 16.69
CA LEU A 234 -18.12 11.15 16.48
C LEU A 234 -17.38 9.99 15.79
N GLU A 235 -17.78 8.75 16.06
CA GLU A 235 -17.24 7.54 15.43
C GLU A 235 -17.75 7.33 14.00
N GLU A 236 -19.01 7.67 13.69
CA GLU A 236 -19.58 7.65 12.33
C GLU A 236 -18.99 8.74 11.42
N LYS A 237 -18.64 9.92 11.97
CA LYS A 237 -17.95 11.01 11.24
C LYS A 237 -16.44 10.82 11.07
N LYS A 238 -15.84 9.79 11.68
CA LYS A 238 -14.65 9.17 11.07
C LYS A 238 -15.13 8.45 9.81
N GLU A 239 -15.48 9.19 8.76
CA GLU A 239 -15.25 8.73 7.40
C GLU A 239 -13.86 8.12 7.45
N LYS A 240 -13.77 6.79 7.32
CA LYS A 240 -12.51 6.05 7.43
C LYS A 240 -11.49 6.86 6.64
N ARG A 241 -10.56 7.56 7.33
CA ARG A 241 -9.41 8.19 6.68
C ARG A 241 -8.75 7.04 5.95
N ARG A 242 -9.07 6.88 4.67
CA ARG A 242 -8.56 5.78 3.86
C ARG A 242 -7.09 6.11 3.75
N LEU A 243 -6.26 5.44 4.55
CA LEU A 243 -4.82 5.44 4.34
C LEU A 243 -4.61 5.16 2.85
N PRO A 244 -3.87 6.01 2.12
CA PRO A 244 -3.53 5.75 0.73
C PRO A 244 -2.95 4.35 0.66
N LYS A 245 -3.66 3.47 -0.05
CA LYS A 245 -3.32 2.06 -0.11
C LYS A 245 -3.53 1.60 -1.54
N ILE A 246 -2.51 0.95 -2.08
CA ILE A 246 -2.60 0.26 -3.35
C ILE A 246 -3.57 -0.93 -3.28
N PRO A 247 -4.26 -1.26 -4.39
CA PRO A 247 -5.12 -2.43 -4.43
C PRO A 247 -4.39 -3.70 -3.93
N LYS A 248 -5.12 -4.55 -3.19
CA LYS A 248 -4.54 -5.80 -2.65
C LYS A 248 -3.90 -6.62 -3.78
N GLY A 249 -2.65 -7.02 -3.59
CA GLY A 249 -1.90 -7.82 -4.57
C GLY A 249 -1.29 -7.02 -5.71
N THR A 250 -1.24 -5.69 -5.63
CA THR A 250 -0.49 -4.81 -6.53
C THR A 250 0.70 -4.18 -5.79
N ARG A 251 1.66 -3.59 -6.53
CA ARG A 251 2.90 -3.03 -5.97
C ARG A 251 3.37 -1.84 -6.80
N ASP A 252 3.93 -0.85 -6.11
CA ASP A 252 4.75 0.19 -6.72
C ASP A 252 6.21 -0.28 -6.79
N PHE A 253 6.93 0.20 -7.79
CA PHE A 253 8.35 -0.09 -8.00
C PHE A 253 9.10 1.22 -8.21
N ALA A 254 10.23 1.39 -7.54
CA ALA A 254 11.03 2.61 -7.61
C ALA A 254 12.52 2.33 -7.42
N GLY A 255 13.36 3.28 -7.84
CA GLY A 255 14.80 3.26 -7.66
C GLY A 255 15.42 1.95 -8.17
N ARG A 256 16.10 1.24 -7.27
CA ARG A 256 16.83 0.01 -7.58
C ARG A 256 15.95 -1.07 -8.22
N GLN A 257 14.70 -1.22 -7.79
CA GLN A 257 13.80 -2.23 -8.34
C GLN A 257 13.49 -1.94 -9.81
N MET A 258 13.34 -0.67 -10.19
CA MET A 258 13.11 -0.29 -11.59
C MET A 258 14.35 -0.48 -12.44
N ALA A 259 15.54 -0.13 -11.94
CA ALA A 259 16.79 -0.36 -12.67
C ALA A 259 17.02 -1.85 -13.00
N ILE A 260 16.72 -2.75 -12.05
CA ILE A 260 16.80 -4.21 -12.29
C ILE A 260 15.77 -4.64 -13.33
N ARG A 261 14.54 -4.14 -13.23
CA ARG A 261 13.45 -4.44 -14.18
C ARG A 261 13.80 -4.01 -15.60
N GLU A 262 14.29 -2.79 -15.77
CA GLU A 262 14.69 -2.25 -17.08
C GLU A 262 15.82 -3.06 -17.70
N ARG A 263 16.84 -3.44 -16.90
CA ARG A 263 17.91 -4.33 -17.37
C ARG A 263 17.37 -5.68 -17.85
N ALA A 264 16.53 -6.31 -17.06
CA ALA A 264 15.92 -7.59 -17.42
C ALA A 264 15.04 -7.47 -18.67
N PHE A 265 14.20 -6.43 -18.78
CA PHE A 265 13.39 -6.19 -19.98
C PHE A 265 14.25 -5.92 -21.22
N SER A 266 15.38 -5.23 -21.07
CA SER A 266 16.35 -5.00 -22.16
C SER A 266 16.94 -6.32 -22.66
N ILE A 267 17.37 -7.21 -21.76
CA ILE A 267 17.87 -8.55 -22.09
C ILE A 267 16.78 -9.35 -22.82
N VAL A 268 15.57 -9.40 -22.25
CA VAL A 268 14.43 -10.13 -22.81
C VAL A 268 14.08 -9.63 -24.21
N THR A 269 13.96 -8.31 -24.38
CA THR A 269 13.69 -7.68 -25.68
C THR A 269 14.79 -7.96 -26.69
N GLY A 270 16.06 -7.93 -26.26
CA GLY A 270 17.21 -8.24 -27.10
C GLY A 270 17.16 -9.66 -27.66
N VAL A 271 16.82 -10.66 -26.82
CA VAL A 271 16.66 -12.05 -27.27
C VAL A 271 15.46 -12.18 -28.21
N PHE A 272 14.30 -11.63 -27.86
CA PHE A 272 13.13 -11.69 -28.74
C PHE A 272 13.40 -11.10 -30.13
N LYS A 273 14.10 -9.96 -30.22
CA LYS A 273 14.48 -9.33 -31.50
C LYS A 273 15.51 -10.15 -32.27
N MET A 274 16.45 -10.79 -31.57
CA MET A 274 17.44 -11.68 -32.18
C MET A 274 16.78 -12.87 -32.90
N HIS A 275 15.65 -13.34 -32.39
CA HIS A 275 14.82 -14.39 -33.02
C HIS A 275 13.72 -13.83 -33.94
N GLY A 276 13.87 -12.58 -34.41
CA GLY A 276 12.95 -11.97 -35.39
C GLY A 276 11.55 -11.67 -34.85
N GLY A 277 11.37 -11.63 -33.53
CA GLY A 277 10.10 -11.28 -32.91
C GLY A 277 9.70 -9.83 -33.19
N VAL A 278 8.48 -9.63 -33.68
CA VAL A 278 7.85 -8.32 -33.86
C VAL A 278 7.12 -7.92 -32.59
N ALA A 279 7.30 -6.69 -32.13
CA ALA A 279 6.57 -6.19 -30.96
C ALA A 279 5.07 -6.08 -31.27
N LEU A 280 4.24 -6.59 -30.37
CA LEU A 280 2.79 -6.39 -30.38
C LEU A 280 2.37 -5.77 -29.05
N ASP A 281 1.43 -4.84 -29.10
CA ASP A 281 0.70 -4.38 -27.92
C ASP A 281 -0.80 -4.47 -28.18
N THR A 282 -1.54 -4.80 -27.13
CA THR A 282 -3.00 -4.95 -27.17
C THR A 282 -3.62 -4.13 -26.05
N PRO A 283 -4.90 -3.73 -26.16
CA PRO A 283 -5.61 -3.10 -25.06
C PRO A 283 -5.50 -3.89 -23.75
N VAL A 284 -5.52 -3.18 -22.62
CA VAL A 284 -5.42 -3.81 -21.28
C VAL A 284 -6.69 -4.58 -20.90
N PHE A 285 -7.82 -4.24 -21.50
CA PHE A 285 -9.10 -4.94 -21.40
C PHE A 285 -9.53 -5.43 -22.77
N GLU A 286 -10.17 -6.59 -22.78
CA GLU A 286 -10.79 -7.19 -23.96
C GLU A 286 -12.30 -7.27 -23.74
N LEU A 287 -13.08 -7.47 -24.81
CA LEU A 287 -14.49 -7.81 -24.67
C LEU A 287 -14.61 -9.06 -23.80
N ARG A 288 -15.53 -9.04 -22.83
CA ARG A 288 -15.70 -10.12 -21.86
C ARG A 288 -15.88 -11.46 -22.56
N GLU A 289 -16.70 -11.50 -23.60
CA GLU A 289 -16.96 -12.70 -24.41
C GLU A 289 -15.69 -13.29 -25.06
N THR A 290 -14.69 -12.47 -25.38
CA THR A 290 -13.41 -12.96 -25.94
C THR A 290 -12.63 -13.80 -24.93
N LEU A 291 -12.72 -13.45 -23.65
CA LEU A 291 -12.00 -14.11 -22.57
C LEU A 291 -12.80 -15.25 -21.92
N MET A 292 -14.13 -15.19 -21.98
CA MET A 292 -14.99 -16.25 -21.43
C MET A 292 -14.76 -17.58 -22.17
N SER A 293 -14.86 -18.67 -21.42
CA SER A 293 -14.71 -20.07 -21.86
C SER A 293 -13.32 -20.51 -22.34
N LYS A 294 -12.28 -19.66 -22.32
CA LYS A 294 -10.93 -20.04 -22.78
C LYS A 294 -10.01 -20.61 -21.70
N TYR A 295 -10.29 -20.29 -20.43
CA TYR A 295 -9.39 -20.57 -19.31
C TYR A 295 -9.93 -21.64 -18.34
N GLY A 296 -10.98 -22.37 -18.73
CA GLY A 296 -11.59 -23.39 -17.85
C GLY A 296 -12.01 -22.81 -16.49
N GLU A 297 -11.61 -23.49 -15.40
CA GLU A 297 -11.88 -23.05 -14.02
C GLU A 297 -11.25 -21.69 -13.67
N GLU A 298 -10.14 -21.31 -14.33
CA GLU A 298 -9.44 -20.06 -14.07
C GLU A 298 -10.23 -18.82 -14.54
N SER A 299 -11.24 -19.00 -15.41
CA SER A 299 -12.11 -17.91 -15.88
C SER A 299 -12.78 -17.15 -14.73
N LYS A 300 -12.98 -17.79 -13.57
CA LYS A 300 -13.55 -17.18 -12.36
C LYS A 300 -12.64 -16.11 -11.72
N LEU A 301 -11.37 -16.08 -12.12
CA LEU A 301 -10.34 -15.20 -11.57
C LEU A 301 -10.14 -13.93 -12.39
N ILE A 302 -10.95 -13.70 -13.43
CA ILE A 302 -10.87 -12.52 -14.28
C ILE A 302 -11.44 -11.28 -13.55
N TYR A 303 -10.83 -10.12 -13.81
CA TYR A 303 -11.33 -8.82 -13.36
C TYR A 303 -12.30 -8.25 -14.40
N ASP A 304 -13.57 -8.16 -14.06
CA ASP A 304 -14.58 -7.50 -14.89
C ASP A 304 -14.61 -5.98 -14.60
N LEU A 305 -14.82 -5.19 -15.65
CA LEU A 305 -15.12 -3.76 -15.51
C LEU A 305 -16.59 -3.58 -15.10
N ALA A 306 -16.89 -2.45 -14.48
CA ALA A 306 -18.27 -2.10 -14.15
C ALA A 306 -19.07 -1.87 -15.44
N ASP A 307 -20.33 -2.32 -15.45
CA ASP A 307 -21.25 -1.98 -16.52
C ASP A 307 -21.64 -0.50 -16.41
N GLN A 308 -21.35 0.26 -17.46
CA GLN A 308 -21.63 1.68 -17.58
C GLN A 308 -22.55 1.99 -18.77
N GLY A 309 -23.31 1.00 -19.25
CA GLY A 309 -24.24 1.14 -20.38
C GLY A 309 -23.61 0.93 -21.76
N GLY A 310 -22.45 0.29 -21.82
CA GLY A 310 -21.71 -0.01 -23.05
C GLY A 310 -21.35 -1.49 -23.17
N GLU A 311 -20.26 -1.78 -23.89
CA GLU A 311 -19.74 -3.14 -24.05
C GLU A 311 -19.20 -3.68 -22.72
N LEU A 312 -19.49 -4.96 -22.44
CA LEU A 312 -18.95 -5.63 -21.26
C LEU A 312 -17.49 -6.00 -21.51
N CYS A 313 -16.59 -5.44 -20.71
CA CYS A 313 -15.15 -5.64 -20.83
C CYS A 313 -14.55 -6.26 -19.57
N SER A 314 -13.45 -6.98 -19.75
CA SER A 314 -12.68 -7.55 -18.65
C SER A 314 -11.19 -7.35 -18.88
N LEU A 315 -10.40 -7.18 -17.80
CA LEU A 315 -8.94 -7.08 -17.90
C LEU A 315 -8.36 -8.40 -18.41
N ARG A 316 -7.34 -8.31 -19.27
CA ARG A 316 -6.67 -9.48 -19.83
C ARG A 316 -6.02 -10.34 -18.73
N TYR A 317 -6.31 -11.64 -18.79
CA TYR A 317 -5.78 -12.65 -17.86
C TYR A 317 -4.36 -13.10 -18.23
N ASP A 318 -4.09 -13.13 -19.55
CA ASP A 318 -2.81 -13.43 -20.16
C ASP A 318 -2.59 -12.55 -21.42
N LEU A 319 -1.53 -12.84 -22.19
CA LEU A 319 -1.26 -12.20 -23.49
C LEU A 319 -1.54 -13.14 -24.68
N THR A 320 -1.74 -14.44 -24.44
CA THR A 320 -2.02 -15.45 -25.48
C THR A 320 -3.39 -15.27 -26.11
N VAL A 321 -4.46 -15.11 -25.32
CA VAL A 321 -5.82 -14.94 -25.86
C VAL A 321 -5.98 -13.61 -26.61
N PRO A 322 -5.46 -12.47 -26.10
CA PRO A 322 -5.36 -11.24 -26.89
C PRO A 322 -4.62 -11.43 -28.21
N PHE A 323 -3.54 -12.22 -28.25
CA PHE A 323 -2.83 -12.52 -29.49
C PHE A 323 -3.68 -13.38 -30.45
N ALA A 324 -4.35 -14.41 -29.95
CA ALA A 324 -5.24 -15.22 -30.77
C ALA A 324 -6.38 -14.39 -31.37
N ARG A 325 -6.99 -13.49 -30.58
CA ARG A 325 -7.97 -12.52 -31.08
C ARG A 325 -7.35 -11.58 -32.13
N TYR A 326 -6.11 -11.14 -31.94
CA TYR A 326 -5.41 -10.28 -32.91
C TYR A 326 -5.26 -10.97 -34.26
N LEU A 327 -4.83 -12.23 -34.27
CA LEU A 327 -4.77 -13.04 -35.48
C LEU A 327 -6.15 -13.26 -36.09
N ALA A 328 -7.17 -13.50 -35.27
CA ALA A 328 -8.53 -13.73 -35.73
C ALA A 328 -9.13 -12.48 -36.42
N MET A 329 -8.96 -11.30 -35.83
CA MET A 329 -9.40 -10.02 -36.41
C MET A 329 -8.63 -9.65 -37.69
N ASN A 330 -7.33 -9.93 -37.74
CA ASN A 330 -6.49 -9.63 -38.90
C ASN A 330 -6.40 -10.87 -39.79
N ASN A 331 -7.47 -11.14 -40.53
CA ASN A 331 -7.63 -12.36 -41.34
C ASN A 331 -6.45 -12.64 -42.30
N HIS A 332 -5.83 -11.61 -42.87
CA HIS A 332 -4.68 -11.68 -43.78
C HIS A 332 -3.37 -12.15 -43.11
N ILE A 333 -3.27 -12.09 -41.78
CA ILE A 333 -2.10 -12.57 -41.04
C ILE A 333 -2.29 -14.06 -40.73
N THR A 334 -1.48 -14.89 -41.38
CA THR A 334 -1.44 -16.36 -41.18
C THR A 334 -0.12 -16.83 -40.57
N THR A 335 0.93 -16.02 -40.65
CA THR A 335 2.25 -16.30 -40.08
C THR A 335 2.76 -15.07 -39.33
N MET A 336 3.23 -15.25 -38.10
CA MET A 336 3.81 -14.16 -37.31
C MET A 336 4.76 -14.69 -36.25
N ARG A 337 5.92 -14.05 -36.08
CA ARG A 337 6.73 -14.16 -34.87
C ARG A 337 6.51 -12.89 -34.07
N ARG A 338 6.03 -12.99 -32.84
CA ARG A 338 5.73 -11.81 -32.04
C ARG A 338 6.25 -11.93 -30.63
N TYR A 339 6.56 -10.79 -30.04
CA TYR A 339 6.73 -10.69 -28.60
C TYR A 339 5.81 -9.61 -28.01
N GLN A 340 5.39 -9.81 -26.77
CA GLN A 340 4.62 -8.84 -26.01
C GLN A 340 5.10 -8.83 -24.57
N ILE A 341 5.47 -7.65 -24.06
CA ILE A 341 5.89 -7.44 -22.68
C ILE A 341 4.86 -6.53 -22.04
N ALA A 342 3.99 -7.08 -21.20
CA ALA A 342 2.91 -6.29 -20.63
C ALA A 342 2.40 -6.85 -19.31
N LYS A 343 1.69 -6.01 -18.56
CA LYS A 343 0.99 -6.41 -17.34
C LYS A 343 -0.26 -7.22 -17.65
N VAL A 344 -0.55 -8.20 -16.79
CA VAL A 344 -1.76 -9.01 -16.78
C VAL A 344 -2.38 -9.05 -15.39
N TYR A 345 -3.67 -9.43 -15.33
CA TYR A 345 -4.48 -9.25 -14.13
C TYR A 345 -5.22 -10.54 -13.76
N ARG A 346 -4.94 -11.06 -12.56
CA ARG A 346 -5.55 -12.29 -12.04
C ARG A 346 -6.02 -12.08 -10.61
N ARG A 347 -7.27 -12.43 -10.28
CA ARG A 347 -7.85 -12.27 -8.93
C ARG A 347 -7.37 -13.32 -7.92
N ASP A 348 -6.19 -13.85 -8.15
CA ASP A 348 -5.54 -14.84 -7.32
C ASP A 348 -5.44 -14.42 -5.85
N LYS A 349 -5.29 -15.42 -4.97
CA LYS A 349 -4.93 -15.19 -3.57
C LYS A 349 -3.45 -14.80 -3.53
N PRO A 350 -3.10 -13.55 -3.16
CA PRO A 350 -1.72 -13.10 -3.23
C PRO A 350 -0.82 -13.87 -2.25
N SER A 351 0.40 -14.20 -2.69
CA SER A 351 1.47 -14.80 -1.88
C SER A 351 2.82 -14.27 -2.36
N LYS A 352 3.95 -14.64 -1.72
CA LYS A 352 5.29 -14.27 -2.21
C LYS A 352 5.45 -14.77 -3.65
N GLY A 353 5.81 -13.88 -4.58
CA GLY A 353 5.95 -14.22 -6.02
C GLY A 353 4.64 -14.53 -6.77
N ARG A 354 3.47 -14.29 -6.17
CA ARG A 354 2.15 -14.42 -6.80
C ARG A 354 1.31 -13.18 -6.49
N TYR A 355 1.18 -12.32 -7.49
CA TYR A 355 0.50 -11.04 -7.38
C TYR A 355 -0.76 -11.02 -8.24
N ARG A 356 -1.58 -9.98 -8.08
CA ARG A 356 -2.81 -9.79 -8.87
C ARG A 356 -2.59 -8.94 -10.11
N GLU A 357 -1.56 -8.11 -10.08
CA GLU A 357 -1.00 -7.41 -11.24
C GLU A 357 0.47 -7.81 -11.33
N PHE A 358 0.91 -8.27 -12.49
CA PHE A 358 2.29 -8.64 -12.75
C PHE A 358 2.61 -8.64 -14.24
N TYR A 359 3.90 -8.59 -14.57
CA TYR A 359 4.35 -8.66 -15.97
C TYR A 359 4.44 -10.11 -16.47
N GLN A 360 3.96 -10.30 -17.69
CA GLN A 360 4.32 -11.43 -18.54
C GLN A 360 5.17 -10.93 -19.72
N CYS A 361 6.11 -11.77 -20.15
CA CYS A 361 6.92 -11.55 -21.35
C CYS A 361 6.73 -12.75 -22.27
N ASP A 362 5.90 -12.57 -23.28
CA ASP A 362 5.45 -13.64 -24.15
C ASP A 362 6.17 -13.57 -25.50
N PHE A 363 6.55 -14.73 -26.04
CA PHE A 363 7.06 -14.88 -27.39
C PHE A 363 6.37 -16.05 -28.07
N ASP A 364 5.80 -15.79 -29.24
CA ASP A 364 4.92 -16.73 -29.92
C ASP A 364 5.19 -16.75 -31.42
N ILE A 365 5.13 -17.96 -31.97
CA ILE A 365 5.26 -18.24 -33.39
C ILE A 365 3.92 -18.82 -33.86
N ALA A 366 3.22 -18.05 -34.67
CA ALA A 366 1.99 -18.44 -35.34
C ALA A 366 2.26 -18.78 -36.82
N GLY A 367 1.58 -19.80 -37.33
CA GLY A 367 1.64 -20.25 -38.70
C GLY A 367 1.95 -21.74 -38.85
N VAL A 368 1.78 -22.23 -40.08
CA VAL A 368 2.07 -23.62 -40.45
C VAL A 368 3.56 -23.72 -40.81
N TYR A 369 4.25 -24.63 -40.13
CA TYR A 369 5.68 -24.90 -40.31
C TYR A 369 5.92 -26.41 -40.31
N GLU A 370 7.15 -26.82 -40.60
CA GLU A 370 7.56 -28.22 -40.43
C GLU A 370 7.37 -28.70 -38.99
N PRO A 371 7.06 -30.00 -38.78
CA PRO A 371 6.87 -30.56 -37.45
C PRO A 371 7.99 -30.18 -36.49
N MET A 372 7.60 -29.73 -35.29
CA MET A 372 8.49 -29.25 -34.22
C MET A 372 9.41 -28.06 -34.53
N GLN A 373 9.46 -27.53 -35.76
CA GLN A 373 10.32 -26.39 -36.08
C GLN A 373 10.07 -25.19 -35.15
N ALA A 374 8.82 -24.72 -35.08
CA ALA A 374 8.46 -23.61 -34.21
C ALA A 374 8.58 -23.95 -32.71
N GLY A 375 8.33 -25.22 -32.35
CA GLY A 375 8.47 -25.68 -30.95
C GLY A 375 9.91 -25.65 -30.48
N PHE A 376 10.84 -26.09 -31.32
CA PHE A 376 12.28 -25.98 -31.11
C PHE A 376 12.72 -24.52 -30.96
N GLU A 377 12.31 -23.64 -31.88
CA GLU A 377 12.71 -22.22 -31.86
C GLU A 377 12.26 -21.53 -30.55
N VAL A 378 11.03 -21.78 -30.10
CA VAL A 378 10.52 -21.21 -28.83
C VAL A 378 11.27 -21.76 -27.61
N ILE A 379 11.57 -23.05 -27.55
CA ILE A 379 12.37 -23.61 -26.45
C ILE A 379 13.80 -23.06 -26.48
N LYS A 380 14.37 -22.83 -27.67
CA LYS A 380 15.68 -22.21 -27.79
C LYS A 380 15.67 -20.76 -27.27
N VAL A 381 14.66 -19.97 -27.64
CA VAL A 381 14.42 -18.63 -27.06
C VAL A 381 14.35 -18.70 -25.54
N LEU A 382 13.61 -19.65 -24.98
CA LEU A 382 13.50 -19.83 -23.53
C LEU A 382 14.87 -20.09 -22.87
N THR A 383 15.65 -21.05 -23.38
CA THR A 383 16.96 -21.36 -22.80
C THR A 383 17.92 -20.17 -22.88
N GLU A 384 17.97 -19.47 -24.02
CA GLU A 384 18.82 -18.28 -24.18
C GLU A 384 18.38 -17.11 -23.28
N LEU A 385 17.08 -16.93 -23.05
CA LEU A 385 16.59 -15.93 -22.11
C LEU A 385 17.11 -16.21 -20.70
N LEU A 386 16.94 -17.45 -20.23
CA LEU A 386 17.33 -17.83 -18.88
C LEU A 386 18.85 -17.78 -18.68
N ASP A 387 19.61 -18.17 -19.70
CA ASP A 387 21.08 -18.07 -19.70
C ASP A 387 21.55 -16.61 -19.65
N LYS A 388 20.99 -15.74 -20.50
CA LYS A 388 21.39 -14.31 -20.55
C LYS A 388 20.92 -13.50 -19.34
N LEU A 389 19.83 -13.92 -18.69
CA LEU A 389 19.38 -13.31 -17.44
C LEU A 389 20.32 -13.64 -16.26
N ASP A 390 21.17 -14.68 -16.39
CA ASP A 390 22.17 -15.10 -15.40
C ASP A 390 21.60 -15.32 -13.99
N ILE A 391 20.39 -15.88 -13.92
CA ILE A 391 19.68 -16.07 -12.65
C ILE A 391 20.11 -17.33 -11.89
N GLY A 392 21.03 -18.13 -12.43
CA GLY A 392 21.51 -19.39 -11.86
C GLY A 392 20.91 -20.63 -12.53
N MET A 393 21.05 -21.78 -11.89
CA MET A 393 20.62 -23.08 -12.46
C MET A 393 19.09 -23.18 -12.56
N TYR A 394 18.63 -23.72 -13.68
CA TYR A 394 17.22 -24.00 -13.96
C TYR A 394 17.06 -25.37 -14.63
N GLU A 395 15.84 -25.86 -14.68
CA GLU A 395 15.45 -27.06 -15.43
C GLU A 395 14.17 -26.75 -16.21
N VAL A 396 14.13 -27.09 -17.50
CA VAL A 396 12.93 -27.00 -18.33
C VAL A 396 12.30 -28.37 -18.40
N LYS A 397 11.22 -28.56 -17.66
CA LYS A 397 10.36 -29.73 -17.79
C LYS A 397 9.64 -29.68 -19.12
N LEU A 398 9.57 -30.80 -19.82
CA LEU A 398 8.91 -30.92 -21.11
C LEU A 398 8.03 -32.16 -21.15
N ASN A 399 6.85 -32.02 -21.75
CA ASN A 399 5.93 -33.11 -22.04
C ASN A 399 5.12 -32.80 -23.31
N HIS A 400 4.17 -33.67 -23.66
CA HIS A 400 3.31 -33.51 -24.82
C HIS A 400 1.85 -33.87 -24.49
N ARG A 401 0.89 -33.04 -24.91
CA ARG A 401 -0.54 -33.22 -24.61
C ARG A 401 -1.07 -34.59 -25.05
N LYS A 402 -0.85 -34.98 -26.30
CA LYS A 402 -1.28 -36.29 -26.82
C LYS A 402 -0.65 -37.48 -26.08
N LEU A 403 0.56 -37.32 -25.55
CA LEU A 403 1.21 -38.35 -24.75
C LEU A 403 0.58 -38.45 -23.36
N LEU A 404 0.23 -37.32 -22.75
CA LEU A 404 -0.51 -37.27 -21.50
C LEU A 404 -1.90 -37.92 -21.64
N ASP A 405 -2.64 -37.60 -22.70
CA ASP A 405 -3.94 -38.20 -22.97
C ASP A 405 -3.82 -39.73 -23.19
N GLY A 406 -2.84 -40.17 -23.97
CA GLY A 406 -2.54 -41.60 -24.15
C GLY A 406 -2.12 -42.30 -22.86
N MET A 407 -1.33 -41.65 -22.00
CA MET A 407 -0.98 -42.16 -20.67
C MET A 407 -2.24 -42.43 -19.83
N LEU A 408 -3.19 -41.50 -19.80
CA LEU A 408 -4.43 -41.64 -19.04
C LEU A 408 -5.32 -42.76 -19.60
N GLU A 409 -5.40 -42.88 -20.92
CA GLU A 409 -6.10 -43.98 -21.59
C GLU A 409 -5.50 -45.35 -21.24
N ILE A 410 -4.17 -45.47 -21.29
CA ILE A 410 -3.42 -46.67 -20.91
C ILE A 410 -3.68 -47.06 -19.44
N CYS A 411 -3.85 -46.07 -18.55
CA CYS A 411 -4.20 -46.31 -17.15
C CYS A 411 -5.68 -46.71 -16.94
N GLY A 412 -6.54 -46.55 -17.96
CA GLY A 412 -7.97 -46.84 -17.90
C GLY A 412 -8.82 -45.68 -17.37
N VAL A 413 -8.34 -44.44 -17.48
CA VAL A 413 -9.15 -43.26 -17.15
C VAL A 413 -10.20 -43.06 -18.25
N PRO A 414 -11.46 -42.75 -17.91
CA PRO A 414 -12.46 -42.38 -18.91
C PRO A 414 -12.17 -41.00 -19.54
N PRO A 415 -12.36 -40.80 -20.86
CA PRO A 415 -12.07 -39.53 -21.54
C PRO A 415 -12.70 -38.29 -20.92
N GLU A 416 -13.93 -38.41 -20.40
CA GLU A 416 -14.65 -37.32 -19.73
C GLU A 416 -13.99 -36.85 -18.43
N LYS A 417 -13.10 -37.67 -17.85
CA LYS A 417 -12.34 -37.35 -16.63
C LYS A 417 -10.91 -36.88 -16.90
N PHE A 418 -10.45 -36.85 -18.15
CA PHE A 418 -9.05 -36.51 -18.46
C PHE A 418 -8.63 -35.15 -17.90
N ARG A 419 -9.47 -34.13 -18.08
CA ARG A 419 -9.17 -32.78 -17.57
C ARG A 419 -9.07 -32.73 -16.05
N THR A 420 -10.02 -33.33 -15.35
CA THR A 420 -10.06 -33.30 -13.87
C THR A 420 -8.92 -34.12 -13.28
N VAL A 421 -8.52 -35.23 -13.91
CA VAL A 421 -7.36 -36.03 -13.52
C VAL A 421 -6.05 -35.29 -13.79
N CYS A 422 -5.89 -34.62 -14.95
CA CYS A 422 -4.73 -33.77 -15.24
C CYS A 422 -4.56 -32.68 -14.17
N SER A 423 -5.67 -32.05 -13.74
CA SER A 423 -5.66 -31.04 -12.68
C SER A 423 -5.13 -31.59 -11.34
N SER A 424 -5.45 -32.84 -11.00
CA SER A 424 -4.90 -33.47 -9.79
C SER A 424 -3.42 -33.85 -9.97
N ILE A 425 -3.00 -34.33 -11.16
CA ILE A 425 -1.59 -34.65 -11.48
C ILE A 425 -0.70 -33.40 -11.38
N ASP A 426 -1.17 -32.24 -11.87
CA ASP A 426 -0.43 -30.97 -11.79
C ASP A 426 -0.02 -30.60 -10.35
N LYS A 427 -0.82 -31.02 -9.35
CA LYS A 427 -0.53 -30.76 -7.94
C LYS A 427 0.64 -31.56 -7.38
N LEU A 428 1.17 -32.56 -8.11
CA LEU A 428 2.36 -33.32 -7.71
C LEU A 428 3.62 -32.45 -7.63
N ASP A 429 3.57 -31.23 -8.16
CA ASP A 429 4.63 -30.23 -7.98
C ASP A 429 4.74 -29.71 -6.54
N LYS A 430 3.66 -29.80 -5.75
CA LYS A 430 3.55 -29.28 -4.37
C LYS A 430 3.10 -30.32 -3.35
N LEU A 431 2.37 -31.33 -3.78
CA LEU A 431 1.77 -32.36 -2.93
C LEU A 431 2.42 -33.72 -3.17
N THR A 432 2.38 -34.58 -2.16
CA THR A 432 2.85 -35.95 -2.31
C THR A 432 1.84 -36.77 -3.11
N PHE A 433 2.31 -37.89 -3.68
CA PHE A 433 1.45 -38.77 -4.46
C PHE A 433 0.29 -39.35 -3.63
N GLU A 434 0.48 -39.60 -2.34
CA GLU A 434 -0.57 -40.13 -1.45
C GLU A 434 -1.75 -39.16 -1.33
N VAL A 435 -1.46 -37.86 -1.23
CA VAL A 435 -2.49 -36.81 -1.17
C VAL A 435 -3.23 -36.71 -2.50
N VAL A 436 -2.50 -36.74 -3.61
CA VAL A 436 -3.08 -36.68 -4.96
C VAL A 436 -3.90 -37.95 -5.27
N LYS A 437 -3.42 -39.13 -4.86
CA LYS A 437 -4.13 -40.41 -4.99
C LYS A 437 -5.48 -40.35 -4.27
N LYS A 438 -5.50 -39.81 -3.04
CA LYS A 438 -6.74 -39.63 -2.27
C LYS A 438 -7.74 -38.74 -3.02
N GLU A 439 -7.28 -37.61 -3.57
CA GLU A 439 -8.12 -36.73 -4.39
C GLU A 439 -8.68 -37.44 -5.63
N LEU A 440 -7.84 -38.18 -6.36
CA LEU A 440 -8.23 -38.92 -7.56
C LEU A 440 -9.34 -39.94 -7.26
N VAL A 441 -9.22 -40.66 -6.15
CA VAL A 441 -10.18 -41.70 -5.77
C VAL A 441 -11.45 -41.09 -5.17
N GLU A 442 -11.32 -40.25 -4.15
CA GLU A 442 -12.47 -39.76 -3.36
C GLU A 442 -13.25 -38.64 -4.06
N GLU A 443 -12.57 -37.73 -4.75
CA GLU A 443 -13.23 -36.56 -5.37
C GLU A 443 -13.48 -36.73 -6.87
N LYS A 444 -12.54 -37.36 -7.60
CA LYS A 444 -12.66 -37.52 -9.06
C LYS A 444 -13.29 -38.86 -9.45
N GLY A 445 -13.46 -39.78 -8.50
CA GLY A 445 -14.08 -41.09 -8.71
C GLY A 445 -13.29 -41.98 -9.68
N VAL A 446 -11.97 -41.92 -9.61
CA VAL A 446 -11.06 -42.85 -10.30
C VAL A 446 -10.86 -44.09 -9.41
N SER A 447 -10.73 -45.29 -9.98
CA SER A 447 -10.47 -46.49 -9.17
C SER A 447 -9.08 -46.44 -8.53
N ASP A 448 -8.92 -47.10 -7.38
CA ASP A 448 -7.62 -47.17 -6.70
C ASP A 448 -6.52 -47.79 -7.59
N GLU A 449 -6.88 -48.82 -8.36
CA GLU A 449 -6.00 -49.48 -9.33
C GLU A 449 -5.55 -48.52 -10.44
N THR A 450 -6.47 -47.73 -11.01
CA THR A 450 -6.12 -46.73 -12.02
C THR A 450 -5.26 -45.62 -11.43
N ALA A 451 -5.54 -45.18 -10.20
CA ALA A 451 -4.74 -44.17 -9.53
C ALA A 451 -3.29 -44.65 -9.29
N GLU A 452 -3.09 -45.91 -8.89
CA GLU A 452 -1.75 -46.52 -8.78
C GLU A 452 -1.02 -46.62 -10.12
N LYS A 453 -1.73 -47.00 -11.20
CA LYS A 453 -1.15 -47.01 -12.55
C LYS A 453 -0.67 -45.63 -12.97
N ILE A 454 -1.46 -44.58 -12.71
CA ILE A 454 -1.05 -43.19 -12.94
C ILE A 454 0.20 -42.87 -12.13
N GLY A 455 0.20 -43.21 -10.83
CA GLY A 455 1.31 -42.98 -9.91
C GLY A 455 2.64 -43.59 -10.34
N ASN A 456 2.60 -44.75 -10.99
CA ASN A 456 3.80 -45.38 -11.52
C ASN A 456 4.34 -44.66 -12.75
N LEU A 457 3.47 -44.19 -13.66
CA LEU A 457 3.89 -43.51 -14.88
C LEU A 457 4.38 -42.07 -14.64
N VAL A 458 3.71 -41.30 -13.76
CA VAL A 458 4.10 -39.90 -13.47
C VAL A 458 5.45 -39.77 -12.76
N LYS A 459 6.00 -40.87 -12.22
CA LYS A 459 7.38 -40.89 -11.67
C LYS A 459 8.45 -40.92 -12.77
N THR A 460 8.08 -41.25 -14.00
CA THR A 460 8.98 -41.33 -15.14
C THR A 460 9.41 -39.94 -15.58
N ARG A 461 10.66 -39.59 -15.28
CA ARG A 461 11.27 -38.32 -15.68
C ARG A 461 12.78 -38.42 -15.77
N GLY A 462 13.41 -37.60 -16.61
CA GLY A 462 14.86 -37.56 -16.73
C GLY A 462 15.37 -37.05 -18.07
N PRO A 463 16.61 -37.42 -18.45
CA PRO A 463 17.23 -36.99 -19.70
C PRO A 463 16.35 -37.35 -20.92
N PRO A 464 16.10 -36.41 -21.85
CA PRO A 464 15.04 -36.58 -22.84
C PRO A 464 15.17 -37.81 -23.73
N LEU A 465 16.37 -38.09 -24.24
CA LEU A 465 16.61 -39.23 -25.11
C LEU A 465 16.52 -40.57 -24.36
N GLN A 466 16.85 -40.61 -23.07
CA GLN A 466 16.77 -41.83 -22.27
C GLN A 466 15.31 -42.20 -21.98
N VAL A 467 14.52 -41.23 -21.53
CA VAL A 467 13.07 -41.43 -21.29
C VAL A 467 12.36 -41.77 -22.59
N LEU A 468 12.71 -41.11 -23.70
CA LEU A 468 12.17 -41.45 -25.02
C LEU A 468 12.44 -42.91 -25.40
N MET A 469 13.65 -43.42 -25.17
CA MET A 469 14.00 -44.83 -25.41
C MET A 469 13.21 -45.78 -24.51
N GLU A 470 13.01 -45.43 -23.23
CA GLU A 470 12.22 -46.22 -22.28
C GLU A 470 10.76 -46.35 -22.74
N LEU A 471 10.12 -45.24 -23.13
CA LEU A 471 8.73 -45.23 -23.57
C LEU A 471 8.53 -45.95 -24.92
N ARG A 472 9.57 -46.01 -25.75
CA ARG A 472 9.57 -46.73 -27.04
C ARG A 472 10.00 -48.20 -26.94
N LYS A 473 10.38 -48.68 -25.76
CA LYS A 473 10.84 -50.06 -25.59
C LYS A 473 9.76 -51.06 -26.03
N GLU A 474 10.19 -52.15 -26.64
CA GLU A 474 9.30 -53.24 -27.04
C GLU A 474 8.44 -53.72 -25.86
N GLY A 475 7.13 -53.85 -26.09
CA GLY A 475 6.13 -54.17 -25.05
C GLY A 475 5.60 -52.97 -24.26
N SER A 476 6.03 -51.75 -24.57
CA SER A 476 5.45 -50.52 -24.01
C SER A 476 4.04 -50.29 -24.54
N LYS A 477 3.07 -50.01 -23.67
CA LYS A 477 1.70 -49.65 -24.10
C LYS A 477 1.65 -48.31 -24.84
N PHE A 478 2.66 -47.46 -24.71
CA PHE A 478 2.73 -46.18 -25.43
C PHE A 478 2.96 -46.37 -26.94
N ILE A 479 3.59 -47.46 -27.37
CA ILE A 479 3.77 -47.75 -28.81
C ILE A 479 2.53 -48.42 -29.44
N GLU A 480 1.56 -48.82 -28.62
CA GLU A 480 0.26 -49.38 -29.05
C GLU A 480 -0.84 -48.30 -29.14
N ASN A 481 -0.58 -47.09 -28.65
CA ASN A 481 -1.52 -45.98 -28.65
C ASN A 481 -1.15 -44.94 -29.72
N ASP A 482 -2.02 -44.73 -30.71
CA ASP A 482 -1.74 -43.87 -31.87
C ASP A 482 -1.35 -42.43 -31.50
N GLY A 483 -2.05 -41.83 -30.51
CA GLY A 483 -1.76 -40.49 -30.03
C GLY A 483 -0.39 -40.38 -29.37
N SER A 484 -0.02 -41.39 -28.58
CA SER A 484 1.29 -41.51 -27.94
C SER A 484 2.40 -41.71 -28.98
N VAL A 485 2.21 -42.57 -29.98
CA VAL A 485 3.18 -42.78 -31.07
C VAL A 485 3.44 -41.48 -31.83
N ALA A 486 2.39 -40.74 -32.19
CA ALA A 486 2.53 -39.45 -32.84
C ALA A 486 3.33 -38.45 -31.99
N ALA A 487 3.02 -38.36 -30.69
CA ALA A 487 3.76 -37.51 -29.75
C ALA A 487 5.24 -37.90 -29.62
N LEU A 488 5.53 -39.20 -29.50
CA LEU A 488 6.91 -39.69 -29.38
C LEU A 488 7.73 -39.42 -30.65
N ASN A 489 7.11 -39.49 -31.84
CA ASN A 489 7.75 -39.14 -33.11
C ASN A 489 8.09 -37.64 -33.16
N GLU A 490 7.15 -36.78 -32.76
CA GLU A 490 7.37 -35.34 -32.67
C GLU A 490 8.48 -35.02 -31.65
N LEU A 491 8.42 -35.58 -30.43
CA LEU A 491 9.42 -35.37 -29.39
C LEU A 491 10.82 -35.84 -29.79
N GLU A 492 10.94 -36.93 -30.56
CA GLU A 492 12.22 -37.39 -31.08
C GLU A 492 12.89 -36.37 -31.99
N ILE A 493 12.13 -35.74 -32.89
CA ILE A 493 12.62 -34.67 -33.76
C ILE A 493 13.10 -33.49 -32.90
N LEU A 494 12.28 -33.09 -31.93
CA LEU A 494 12.59 -31.97 -31.03
C LEU A 494 13.85 -32.21 -30.21
N PHE A 495 13.98 -33.38 -29.57
CA PHE A 495 15.14 -33.70 -28.73
C PHE A 495 16.43 -33.79 -29.54
N LYS A 496 16.40 -34.38 -30.74
CA LYS A 496 17.58 -34.37 -31.63
C LYS A 496 17.97 -32.96 -32.03
N ALA A 497 17.00 -32.08 -32.33
CA ALA A 497 17.28 -30.69 -32.66
C ALA A 497 17.90 -29.93 -31.46
N LEU A 498 17.36 -30.13 -30.26
CA LEU A 498 17.89 -29.52 -29.02
C LEU A 498 19.29 -30.04 -28.67
N GLU A 499 19.58 -31.32 -28.92
CA GLU A 499 20.92 -31.89 -28.76
C GLU A 499 21.90 -31.21 -29.72
N LYS A 500 21.57 -31.08 -31.00
CA LYS A 500 22.42 -30.38 -31.99
C LYS A 500 22.59 -28.89 -31.70
N ALA A 501 21.64 -28.27 -31.00
CA ALA A 501 21.70 -26.88 -30.58
C ALA A 501 22.38 -26.66 -29.22
N ASN A 502 22.94 -27.72 -28.61
CA ASN A 502 23.52 -27.73 -27.26
C ASN A 502 22.58 -27.10 -26.20
N ALA A 503 21.29 -27.42 -26.30
CA ALA A 503 20.25 -26.92 -25.40
C ALA A 503 19.54 -28.04 -24.62
N ILE A 504 19.88 -29.32 -24.88
CA ILE A 504 19.19 -30.49 -24.32
C ILE A 504 19.50 -30.70 -22.83
N ASP A 505 20.67 -30.27 -22.35
CA ASP A 505 21.13 -30.57 -20.97
C ASP A 505 20.26 -29.93 -19.89
N MET A 506 19.59 -28.82 -20.22
CA MET A 506 18.67 -28.14 -19.31
C MET A 506 17.24 -28.69 -19.40
N ILE A 507 16.97 -29.64 -20.30
CA ILE A 507 15.63 -30.18 -20.54
C ILE A 507 15.46 -31.50 -19.78
N SER A 508 14.32 -31.64 -19.11
CA SER A 508 13.90 -32.86 -18.43
C SER A 508 12.58 -33.31 -19.04
N PHE A 509 12.55 -34.51 -19.63
CA PHE A 509 11.29 -35.10 -20.11
C PHE A 509 10.55 -35.65 -18.88
N ASP A 510 9.42 -35.05 -18.51
CA ASP A 510 8.73 -35.30 -17.24
C ASP A 510 7.23 -35.59 -17.46
N LEU A 511 6.82 -36.85 -17.25
CA LEU A 511 5.43 -37.28 -17.46
C LEU A 511 4.46 -36.72 -16.40
N SER A 512 4.98 -36.20 -15.29
CA SER A 512 4.14 -35.50 -14.30
C SER A 512 3.73 -34.10 -14.74
N LEU A 513 4.35 -33.53 -15.79
CA LEU A 513 4.00 -32.22 -16.32
C LEU A 513 2.65 -32.31 -17.06
N ALA A 514 1.58 -32.09 -16.32
CA ALA A 514 0.20 -31.98 -16.81
C ALA A 514 -0.30 -30.52 -16.81
N ARG A 515 0.61 -29.57 -16.60
CA ARG A 515 0.33 -28.15 -16.44
C ARG A 515 -0.10 -27.52 -17.75
N GLY A 516 -1.19 -26.75 -17.75
CA GLY A 516 -1.56 -26.01 -18.95
C GLY A 516 -2.94 -25.42 -18.88
N LEU A 517 -3.10 -24.28 -19.55
CA LEU A 517 -4.43 -23.81 -19.93
C LEU A 517 -5.04 -24.84 -20.88
N ASP A 518 -6.36 -25.03 -20.80
CA ASP A 518 -7.09 -26.11 -21.50
C ASP A 518 -6.92 -26.10 -23.03
N TYR A 519 -6.26 -25.07 -23.58
CA TYR A 519 -6.05 -24.85 -25.00
C TYR A 519 -4.78 -25.51 -25.59
N TYR A 520 -3.87 -26.10 -24.80
CA TYR A 520 -2.68 -26.73 -25.36
C TYR A 520 -3.01 -28.03 -26.12
N THR A 521 -2.44 -28.19 -27.31
CA THR A 521 -2.69 -29.30 -28.25
C THR A 521 -1.45 -30.16 -28.51
N GLY A 522 -0.24 -29.68 -28.18
CA GLY A 522 1.02 -30.33 -28.51
C GLY A 522 2.02 -30.33 -27.36
N VAL A 523 3.28 -29.97 -27.64
CA VAL A 523 4.32 -29.81 -26.62
C VAL A 523 3.91 -28.84 -25.52
N ILE A 524 4.29 -29.14 -24.29
CA ILE A 524 4.07 -28.34 -23.09
C ILE A 524 5.40 -28.30 -22.34
N TYR A 525 5.78 -27.14 -21.82
CA TYR A 525 7.01 -27.00 -21.07
C TYR A 525 6.90 -25.96 -19.96
N GLU A 526 7.72 -26.17 -18.93
CA GLU A 526 7.80 -25.36 -17.74
C GLU A 526 9.25 -25.26 -17.26
N ALA A 527 9.78 -24.04 -17.18
CA ALA A 527 11.08 -23.78 -16.58
C ALA A 527 10.92 -23.58 -15.07
N VAL A 528 11.70 -24.31 -14.29
CA VAL A 528 11.73 -24.24 -12.83
C VAL A 528 13.13 -23.83 -12.39
N PHE A 529 13.21 -22.84 -11.51
CA PHE A 529 14.48 -22.43 -10.92
C PHE A 529 14.98 -23.48 -9.91
N LYS A 530 16.28 -23.82 -9.96
CA LYS A 530 16.92 -24.85 -9.12
C LYS A 530 17.91 -24.28 -8.10
N GLY A 531 17.98 -22.95 -7.94
CA GLY A 531 18.81 -22.33 -6.92
C GLY A 531 18.23 -22.41 -5.51
N THR A 532 18.88 -21.70 -4.59
CA THR A 532 18.53 -21.65 -3.16
C THR A 532 17.17 -21.00 -2.90
N THR A 533 16.82 -19.98 -3.67
CA THR A 533 15.53 -19.29 -3.54
C THR A 533 14.40 -20.13 -4.13
N GLN A 534 13.54 -20.66 -3.27
CA GLN A 534 12.34 -21.36 -3.73
C GLN A 534 11.31 -20.37 -4.31
N VAL A 535 11.41 -20.10 -5.61
CA VAL A 535 10.44 -19.28 -6.35
C VAL A 535 9.48 -20.12 -7.22
N GLY A 536 9.77 -21.41 -7.40
CA GLY A 536 9.02 -22.31 -8.28
C GLY A 536 9.27 -22.04 -9.77
N SER A 537 8.25 -22.25 -10.58
CA SER A 537 8.26 -22.03 -12.03
C SER A 537 8.55 -20.59 -12.45
N ILE A 538 9.45 -20.37 -13.40
CA ILE A 538 9.86 -19.03 -13.87
C ILE A 538 9.41 -18.74 -15.30
N ALA A 539 9.08 -19.77 -16.07
CA ALA A 539 8.49 -19.65 -17.40
C ALA A 539 7.64 -20.88 -17.72
N ALA A 540 6.66 -20.71 -18.60
CA ALA A 540 5.86 -21.83 -19.10
C ALA A 540 5.39 -21.54 -20.52
N GLY A 541 5.06 -22.58 -21.27
CA GLY A 541 4.58 -22.44 -22.63
C GLY A 541 4.15 -23.76 -23.25
N GLY A 542 3.75 -23.70 -24.50
CA GLY A 542 3.29 -24.87 -25.24
C GLY A 542 2.67 -24.53 -26.59
N ARG A 543 2.28 -25.57 -27.32
CA ARG A 543 1.59 -25.48 -28.62
C ARG A 543 0.08 -25.47 -28.42
N TYR A 544 -0.63 -24.56 -29.08
CA TYR A 544 -2.06 -24.29 -28.90
C TYR A 544 -2.78 -24.05 -30.24
N ASP A 545 -2.89 -25.08 -31.06
CA ASP A 545 -3.24 -24.89 -32.48
C ASP A 545 -4.68 -24.42 -32.73
N ASN A 546 -5.60 -24.68 -31.79
CA ASN A 546 -7.03 -24.45 -31.98
C ASN A 546 -7.50 -23.07 -31.50
N LEU A 547 -6.69 -22.36 -30.71
CA LEU A 547 -7.16 -21.19 -29.95
C LEU A 547 -7.68 -20.06 -30.85
N VAL A 548 -7.05 -19.84 -32.02
CA VAL A 548 -7.51 -18.83 -32.99
C VAL A 548 -8.85 -19.22 -33.59
N GLY A 549 -9.03 -20.50 -33.93
CA GLY A 549 -10.27 -21.02 -34.50
C GLY A 549 -11.43 -21.06 -33.50
N ASP A 550 -11.12 -21.17 -32.20
CA ASP A 550 -12.11 -21.09 -31.14
C ASP A 550 -12.66 -19.66 -30.94
N ILE A 551 -11.98 -18.62 -31.45
CA ILE A 551 -12.45 -17.23 -31.39
C ILE A 551 -13.25 -16.89 -32.65
N VAL A 552 -12.73 -17.24 -33.84
CA VAL A 552 -13.43 -17.06 -35.12
C VAL A 552 -13.47 -18.38 -35.87
N ALA A 553 -14.68 -18.94 -35.99
CA ALA A 553 -14.91 -20.17 -36.71
C ALA A 553 -14.40 -20.09 -38.16
N GLY A 554 -13.72 -21.15 -38.61
CA GLY A 554 -13.20 -21.26 -39.98
C GLY A 554 -11.78 -20.71 -40.19
N LYS A 555 -11.15 -20.06 -39.19
CA LYS A 555 -9.74 -19.65 -39.27
C LYS A 555 -8.88 -20.46 -38.28
N GLN A 556 -8.15 -21.44 -38.78
CA GLN A 556 -7.17 -22.19 -38.00
C GLN A 556 -5.76 -21.65 -38.24
N VAL A 557 -5.11 -21.13 -37.20
CA VAL A 557 -3.72 -20.70 -37.25
C VAL A 557 -2.98 -21.40 -36.11
N PRO A 558 -2.19 -22.44 -36.41
CA PRO A 558 -1.44 -23.13 -35.39
C PRO A 558 -0.41 -22.20 -34.77
N ALA A 559 -0.17 -22.35 -33.46
CA ALA A 559 0.72 -21.47 -32.73
C ALA A 559 1.41 -22.19 -31.57
N VAL A 560 2.61 -21.73 -31.24
CA VAL A 560 3.39 -22.18 -30.09
C VAL A 560 4.11 -20.99 -29.49
N GLY A 561 4.21 -20.94 -28.17
CA GLY A 561 4.88 -19.84 -27.51
C GLY A 561 5.21 -20.10 -26.05
N VAL A 562 5.93 -19.14 -25.48
CA VAL A 562 6.46 -19.16 -24.12
C VAL A 562 6.18 -17.83 -23.44
N SER A 563 5.89 -17.90 -22.14
CA SER A 563 5.72 -16.75 -21.26
C SER A 563 6.71 -16.82 -20.10
N LEU A 564 7.48 -15.75 -19.88
CA LEU A 564 8.30 -15.59 -18.68
C LEU A 564 7.50 -14.90 -17.57
N GLY A 565 7.51 -15.52 -16.39
CA GLY A 565 6.95 -14.97 -15.15
C GLY A 565 7.91 -13.98 -14.49
N MET A 566 7.94 -12.75 -14.98
CA MET A 566 8.98 -11.78 -14.64
C MET A 566 9.08 -11.44 -13.15
N GLU A 567 8.00 -11.50 -12.39
CA GLU A 567 8.05 -11.19 -10.95
C GLU A 567 8.95 -12.14 -10.15
N ARG A 568 9.07 -13.41 -10.59
CA ARG A 568 9.99 -14.38 -9.97
C ARG A 568 11.43 -14.14 -10.41
N VAL A 569 11.62 -13.81 -11.68
CA VAL A 569 12.94 -13.41 -12.24
C VAL A 569 13.48 -12.19 -11.50
N PHE A 570 12.67 -11.14 -11.34
CA PHE A 570 13.07 -9.94 -10.59
C PHE A 570 13.42 -10.26 -9.13
N ALA A 571 12.67 -11.14 -8.47
CA ALA A 571 12.98 -11.53 -7.10
C ALA A 571 14.34 -12.22 -6.98
N ILE A 572 14.69 -13.11 -7.92
CA ILE A 572 16.00 -13.76 -7.96
C ILE A 572 17.11 -12.73 -8.21
N MET A 573 16.95 -11.87 -9.21
CA MET A 573 17.95 -10.84 -9.53
C MET A 573 18.17 -9.86 -8.37
N GLU A 574 17.09 -9.42 -7.71
CA GLU A 574 17.15 -8.56 -6.52
C GLU A 574 17.90 -9.23 -5.36
N GLU A 575 17.81 -10.56 -5.21
CA GLU A 575 18.51 -11.32 -4.17
C GLU A 575 20.00 -11.50 -4.52
N GLN A 576 20.32 -11.90 -5.75
CA GLN A 576 21.69 -12.01 -6.22
C GLN A 576 22.47 -10.69 -6.13
N GLU A 577 21.85 -9.56 -6.49
CA GLU A 577 22.56 -8.27 -6.38
C GLU A 577 22.75 -7.84 -4.91
N LYS A 578 21.89 -8.28 -3.99
CA LYS A 578 22.10 -8.06 -2.54
C LYS A 578 23.29 -8.87 -2.04
N GLU A 579 23.41 -10.13 -2.47
CA GLU A 579 24.54 -11.00 -2.11
C GLU A 579 25.87 -10.47 -2.65
N LYS A 580 25.88 -9.95 -3.88
CA LYS A 580 27.08 -9.38 -4.52
C LYS A 580 27.51 -8.02 -3.93
N ASN A 581 26.75 -7.44 -2.98
CA ASN A 581 26.95 -6.07 -2.46
C ASN A 581 27.16 -5.03 -3.58
N GLN A 582 26.53 -5.24 -4.73
CA GLN A 582 26.63 -4.31 -5.85
C GLN A 582 25.67 -3.14 -5.62
N GLU A 583 26.20 -1.92 -5.61
CA GLU A 583 25.40 -0.70 -5.66
C GLU A 583 24.86 -0.51 -7.08
N THR A 584 23.58 -0.83 -7.26
CA THR A 584 22.89 -0.62 -8.55
C THR A 584 22.49 0.84 -8.67
N ARG A 585 23.13 1.53 -9.60
CA ARG A 585 22.77 2.91 -9.95
C ARG A 585 21.33 2.95 -10.47
N THR A 586 20.55 3.89 -9.94
CA THR A 586 19.15 4.11 -10.34
C THR A 586 19.02 5.10 -11.49
N THR A 587 20.14 5.70 -11.92
CA THR A 587 20.21 6.63 -13.03
C THR A 587 21.38 6.25 -13.93
N GLU A 588 21.27 6.59 -15.20
CA GLU A 588 22.34 6.44 -16.19
C GLU A 588 23.17 7.71 -16.35
N THR A 589 23.07 8.65 -15.40
CA THR A 589 23.77 9.94 -15.47
C THR A 589 25.27 9.71 -15.58
N GLU A 590 25.87 10.22 -16.64
CA GLU A 590 27.30 10.07 -16.89
C GLU A 590 28.09 11.18 -16.21
N VAL A 591 27.51 12.37 -16.14
CA VAL A 591 28.21 13.59 -15.73
C VAL A 591 27.35 14.42 -14.78
N LEU A 592 27.96 14.89 -13.69
CA LEU A 592 27.39 15.94 -12.84
C LEU A 592 27.99 17.29 -13.24
N LEU A 593 27.17 18.17 -13.83
CA LEU A 593 27.54 19.57 -14.04
C LEU A 593 27.43 20.33 -12.71
N SER A 594 28.59 20.65 -12.15
CA SER A 594 28.77 21.27 -10.83
C SER A 594 29.11 22.75 -10.99
N ILE A 595 28.11 23.61 -10.87
CA ILE A 595 28.31 25.07 -10.86
C ILE A 595 28.58 25.54 -9.44
N LEU A 596 29.77 26.09 -9.19
CA LEU A 596 30.18 26.65 -7.91
C LEU A 596 29.56 28.04 -7.73
N GLY A 597 28.29 28.07 -7.37
CA GLY A 597 27.50 29.30 -7.25
C GLY A 597 26.01 29.05 -7.41
N LYS A 598 25.28 30.09 -7.80
CA LYS A 598 23.82 30.06 -8.04
C LYS A 598 23.45 30.49 -9.47
N ASP A 599 24.42 30.51 -10.38
CA ASP A 599 24.21 30.94 -11.76
C ASP A 599 23.52 29.84 -12.58
N LEU A 600 22.19 29.93 -12.65
CA LEU A 600 21.37 29.03 -13.45
C LEU A 600 21.56 29.26 -14.95
N THR A 601 21.94 30.46 -15.37
CA THR A 601 22.10 30.78 -16.80
C THR A 601 23.31 30.06 -17.40
N LEU A 602 24.44 30.11 -16.70
CA LEU A 602 25.63 29.34 -17.05
C LEU A 602 25.36 27.82 -16.99
N ALA A 603 24.64 27.37 -15.97
CA ALA A 603 24.28 25.97 -15.83
C ALA A 603 23.45 25.47 -17.03
N ALA A 604 22.45 26.26 -17.43
CA ALA A 604 21.58 25.93 -18.56
C ALA A 604 22.35 25.91 -19.89
N GLU A 605 23.25 26.85 -20.11
CA GLU A 605 24.10 26.90 -21.31
C GLU A 605 24.96 25.62 -21.43
N LEU A 606 25.75 25.32 -20.40
CA LEU A 606 26.68 24.20 -20.42
C LEU A 606 25.97 22.84 -20.43
N ALA A 607 24.88 22.69 -19.65
CA ALA A 607 24.09 21.47 -19.67
C ALA A 607 23.45 21.25 -21.04
N SER A 608 22.94 22.31 -21.68
CA SER A 608 22.35 22.21 -23.02
C SER A 608 23.36 21.78 -24.07
N GLU A 609 24.64 22.11 -23.92
CA GLU A 609 25.68 21.64 -24.83
C GLU A 609 26.01 20.16 -24.63
N LEU A 610 26.09 19.72 -23.38
CA LEU A 610 26.30 18.31 -23.07
C LEU A 610 25.10 17.45 -23.51
N TRP A 611 23.86 17.90 -23.26
CA TRP A 611 22.66 17.21 -23.74
C TRP A 611 22.56 17.20 -25.27
N ARG A 612 22.94 18.29 -25.97
CA ARG A 612 23.05 18.31 -27.44
C ARG A 612 24.10 17.34 -27.97
N ALA A 613 25.11 17.02 -27.17
CA ALA A 613 26.10 15.99 -27.47
C ALA A 613 25.63 14.56 -27.09
N GLU A 614 24.39 14.41 -26.62
CA GLU A 614 23.78 13.17 -26.12
C GLU A 614 24.45 12.59 -24.87
N ILE A 615 25.08 13.45 -24.08
CA ILE A 615 25.66 13.06 -22.79
C ILE A 615 24.59 13.19 -21.70
N LYS A 616 24.49 12.18 -20.82
CA LYS A 616 23.49 12.14 -19.75
C LYS A 616 23.98 12.97 -18.56
N VAL A 617 23.37 14.14 -18.35
CA VAL A 617 23.84 15.13 -17.37
C VAL A 617 22.80 15.50 -16.34
N GLU A 618 23.23 15.58 -15.08
CA GLU A 618 22.51 16.25 -13.99
C GLU A 618 23.19 17.57 -13.63
N ILE A 619 22.39 18.56 -13.22
CA ILE A 619 22.90 19.88 -12.83
C ILE A 619 22.83 20.02 -11.32
N LYS A 620 23.91 20.51 -10.71
CA LYS A 620 23.91 20.93 -9.31
C LYS A 620 24.49 22.33 -9.17
N LEU A 621 23.79 23.15 -8.39
CA LEU A 621 24.22 24.49 -8.00
C LEU A 621 24.41 24.50 -6.48
N SER A 622 25.63 24.75 -6.04
CA SER A 622 25.95 24.97 -4.64
C SER A 622 27.26 25.76 -4.56
N THR A 623 27.39 26.59 -3.52
CA THR A 623 28.66 27.28 -3.23
C THR A 623 29.69 26.35 -2.59
N ARG A 624 29.28 25.18 -2.08
CA ARG A 624 30.15 24.25 -1.36
C ARG A 624 30.56 23.09 -2.27
N VAL A 625 31.85 22.97 -2.55
CA VAL A 625 32.44 21.85 -3.33
C VAL A 625 32.07 20.49 -2.72
N ARG A 626 32.03 20.38 -1.39
CA ARG A 626 31.66 19.15 -0.69
C ARG A 626 30.27 18.65 -1.09
N ASP A 627 29.29 19.54 -1.26
CA ASP A 627 27.92 19.13 -1.62
C ASP A 627 27.91 18.46 -3.00
N HIS A 628 28.71 18.97 -3.95
CA HIS A 628 28.83 18.41 -5.29
C HIS A 628 29.47 17.03 -5.27
N ILE A 629 30.60 16.87 -4.57
CA ILE A 629 31.28 15.58 -4.44
C ILE A 629 30.37 14.56 -3.73
N SER A 630 29.75 14.95 -2.62
CA SER A 630 28.84 14.07 -1.87
C SER A 630 27.66 13.61 -2.72
N TYR A 631 27.06 14.51 -3.51
CA TYR A 631 25.96 14.14 -4.41
C TYR A 631 26.43 13.20 -5.52
N ALA A 632 27.55 13.52 -6.18
CA ALA A 632 28.08 12.67 -7.24
C ALA A 632 28.45 11.27 -6.74
N THR A 633 29.09 11.17 -5.56
CA THR A 633 29.40 9.88 -4.92
C THR A 633 28.13 9.11 -4.53
N GLN A 634 27.15 9.75 -3.89
CA GLN A 634 25.90 9.10 -3.47
C GLN A 634 25.04 8.63 -4.65
N SER A 635 25.04 9.37 -5.76
CA SER A 635 24.34 9.01 -7.01
C SER A 635 25.17 8.09 -7.93
N GLY A 636 26.42 7.77 -7.55
CA GLY A 636 27.33 6.95 -8.33
C GLY A 636 27.74 7.55 -9.69
N ILE A 637 27.67 8.88 -9.85
CA ILE A 637 27.95 9.56 -11.12
C ILE A 637 29.47 9.55 -11.36
N PRO A 638 29.96 9.00 -12.49
CA PRO A 638 31.40 8.74 -12.66
C PRO A 638 32.21 10.00 -12.97
N TRP A 639 31.63 10.99 -13.64
CA TRP A 639 32.31 12.23 -14.04
C TRP A 639 31.66 13.48 -13.47
N MET A 640 32.47 14.51 -13.22
CA MET A 640 32.01 15.85 -12.89
C MET A 640 32.60 16.87 -13.85
N VAL A 641 31.79 17.85 -14.24
CA VAL A 641 32.25 19.10 -14.87
C VAL A 641 32.12 20.18 -13.83
N ILE A 642 33.23 20.73 -13.35
CA ILE A 642 33.27 21.73 -12.27
C ILE A 642 33.58 23.10 -12.89
N VAL A 643 32.73 24.08 -12.62
CA VAL A 643 32.88 25.44 -13.12
C VAL A 643 32.70 26.43 -11.98
N GLY A 644 33.76 27.15 -11.65
CA GLY A 644 33.78 28.26 -10.71
C GLY A 644 34.28 29.56 -11.35
N GLN A 645 34.50 30.58 -10.52
CA GLN A 645 34.92 31.91 -10.98
C GLN A 645 36.30 31.91 -11.67
N SER A 646 37.21 31.02 -11.27
CA SER A 646 38.51 30.81 -11.91
C SER A 646 38.35 30.26 -13.33
N GLU A 647 37.57 29.19 -13.47
CA GLU A 647 37.34 28.50 -14.74
C GLU A 647 36.65 29.43 -15.75
N ILE A 648 35.68 30.23 -15.30
CA ILE A 648 35.01 31.25 -16.13
C ILE A 648 36.02 32.30 -16.62
N ARG A 649 36.87 32.82 -15.72
CA ARG A 649 37.87 33.84 -16.05
C ARG A 649 38.87 33.34 -17.08
N ASP A 650 39.27 32.07 -16.97
CA ASP A 650 40.31 31.48 -17.80
C ASP A 650 39.75 30.83 -19.08
N GLY A 651 38.43 30.83 -19.27
CA GLY A 651 37.76 30.23 -20.44
C GLY A 651 37.90 28.71 -20.48
N LYS A 652 37.94 28.05 -19.32
CA LYS A 652 38.12 26.60 -19.17
C LYS A 652 36.99 25.97 -18.38
N VAL A 653 36.97 24.64 -18.33
CA VAL A 653 36.20 23.86 -17.36
C VAL A 653 37.09 22.78 -16.77
N LYS A 654 36.82 22.38 -15.53
CA LYS A 654 37.54 21.27 -14.89
C LYS A 654 36.74 19.99 -15.02
N LEU A 655 37.32 18.97 -15.65
CA LEU A 655 36.77 17.61 -15.71
C LEU A 655 37.38 16.79 -14.57
N LYS A 656 36.54 16.05 -13.85
CA LYS A 656 36.97 15.17 -12.77
C LYS A 656 36.37 13.78 -12.93
N ASN A 657 37.22 12.76 -12.99
CA ASN A 657 36.82 11.37 -12.92
C ASN A 657 36.84 10.94 -11.45
N ILE A 658 35.67 10.61 -10.89
CA ILE A 658 35.53 10.28 -9.47
C ILE A 658 36.20 8.94 -9.15
N SER A 659 36.02 7.95 -10.03
CA SER A 659 36.56 6.59 -9.87
C SER A 659 38.08 6.58 -9.97
N ALA A 660 38.64 7.24 -10.99
CA ALA A 660 40.09 7.30 -11.22
C ALA A 660 40.81 8.34 -10.34
N ARG A 661 40.05 9.22 -9.66
CA ARG A 661 40.57 10.37 -8.87
C ARG A 661 41.49 11.29 -9.69
N GLN A 662 41.23 11.41 -10.98
CA GLN A 662 41.97 12.27 -11.90
C GLN A 662 41.16 13.52 -12.21
N GLU A 663 41.85 14.64 -12.38
CA GLU A 663 41.26 15.88 -12.86
C GLU A 663 42.11 16.52 -13.94
N GLU A 664 41.45 17.11 -14.93
CA GLU A 664 42.08 17.84 -16.03
C GLU A 664 41.31 19.13 -16.32
N GLU A 665 42.01 20.16 -16.79
CA GLU A 665 41.39 21.38 -17.29
C GLU A 665 41.33 21.34 -18.80
N VAL A 666 40.15 21.59 -19.36
CA VAL A 666 39.94 21.63 -20.80
C VAL A 666 39.39 23.00 -21.21
N PRO A 667 39.73 23.49 -22.42
CA PRO A 667 39.12 24.70 -22.96
C PRO A 667 37.59 24.55 -22.97
N ARG A 668 36.86 25.59 -22.54
CA ARG A 668 35.39 25.58 -22.54
C ARG A 668 34.86 25.17 -23.91
N LYS A 669 35.42 25.69 -25.00
CA LYS A 669 34.93 25.39 -26.37
C LYS A 669 34.93 23.90 -26.74
N ASP A 670 35.81 23.09 -26.15
CA ASP A 670 36.05 21.70 -26.58
C ASP A 670 35.50 20.67 -25.57
N PHE A 671 35.07 21.10 -24.39
CA PHE A 671 34.81 20.21 -23.25
C PHE A 671 33.79 19.10 -23.52
N ALA A 672 32.70 19.40 -24.23
CA ALA A 672 31.66 18.43 -24.53
C ALA A 672 32.19 17.32 -25.46
N GLN A 673 33.03 17.66 -26.44
CA GLN A 673 33.63 16.68 -27.35
C GLN A 673 34.66 15.82 -26.63
N VAL A 674 35.51 16.43 -25.80
CA VAL A 674 36.49 15.71 -24.97
C VAL A 674 35.75 14.72 -24.07
N LEU A 675 34.70 15.17 -23.38
CA LEU A 675 33.94 14.32 -22.47
C LEU A 675 33.22 13.19 -23.19
N LYS A 676 32.63 13.44 -24.37
CA LYS A 676 32.04 12.39 -25.22
C LYS A 676 33.08 11.33 -25.60
N HIS A 677 34.29 11.73 -25.97
CA HIS A 677 35.37 10.81 -26.30
C HIS A 677 35.78 9.94 -25.10
N ARG A 678 35.88 10.54 -23.90
CA ARG A 678 36.18 9.81 -22.65
C ARG A 678 35.08 8.82 -22.27
N LEU A 679 33.81 9.16 -22.47
CA LEU A 679 32.68 8.28 -22.16
C LEU A 679 32.55 7.11 -23.14
N THR A 680 32.95 7.31 -24.40
CA THR A 680 32.90 6.27 -25.44
C THR A 680 34.08 5.29 -25.34
N ASN A 681 35.24 5.76 -24.86
CA ASN A 681 36.45 4.97 -24.60
C ASN A 681 36.82 5.05 -23.10
N PRO A 682 36.04 4.40 -22.22
CA PRO A 682 36.11 4.56 -20.76
C PRO A 682 37.40 4.03 -20.11
#